data_AF-A0A450SRT5-F1
#
_entry.id   AF-A0A450SRT5-F1
#
_cell.length_a   1.000
_cell.length_b   1.000
_cell.length_c   1.000
_cell.angle_alpha   90.00
_cell.angle_beta   90.00
_cell.angle_gamma   90.00
#
_symmetry.space_group_name_H-M   'P 1'
#
loop_
_entity.id
_entity.type
_entity.pdbx_description
1 polymer ?
#
loop_
_entity_poly.entity_id
_entity_poly.type
_entity_poly.pdbx_seq_one_letter_code
_entity_poly.pdbx_strand_id
1 'polypeptide(L)'
;MPHTLHDNVKNTATIPVGFDYQTLHGVRLLCEWLDSPDRYIRFCFECTDRDSAPPSLDDIVAERVDGRWDYWQIKYTPNPGNNSFTWEWLLHVQGKTVRARSDIRKWFDALKGIDGAALGTARLITNRVPDREIEAGLGGSEHLDFYKAPKDVQERLAEVLDGREPAVRFLSRLQITHSDKGYLRLRNTIENDLHRHTDATGIERLLNRARDWTWFEDQPPPDGWITLDAVRSVISTRRPQPIPQDFTIPDGYRVPDRVFHDKFLTAVMDGVDSIITLTGPPGRGKSTYLSYLCEVLRSKDIPLIRHHYFLSSTDRTHDRLSPYVVHDSLLGQIGRFHYQTGAKTKGDAVLGEALATCAAYYKKEGKPFVVVMDGLDHVWRENASDKEPLDDVFGQLIPTADNMMLIVGTQPVADAQLPDRLVIHSPRPAWKELPPMSAVAVMGYLEKEIGYGRLKPQNDHHARENLAEGAHELHRITQGHPLHVIYATEYLINSGEGLSEWIVQQIPGDLGQDASTYYESLWLRLTFAQRDILVLLAEFSFHWPSNAFTSSALLLNIGPGNLWAVEHLLHRTAAGMMPFHDSLVVFVKGKTEFQERMKALTPNVARWLETEAPARLRNLWLWPVQARLGKSDGLILGLTRDWILDRLIDGYPIDTLTALLTEAEEIAFNLRRYADAYRLRHLKTRLLNGMDFQISDATRLKVCSWKLTQDTSVLDEAVSVQGRLSVVELAGLGVSLQNRGFKETGADCAEKALRRHQGNSRFAIKRHGGYQDWLSEVLPLVRALGTLGFDIGKFNPDAWRLEMLESFVAGASSGMDVGYLIALREKITSPSRRKIIEDAAIRVAALTGAQIHHWTEFRGFTNSSIAGCWLRLVGVPVDGIPHTPFPAGWRDSAASEPLAGLAHEWFFKTILVKLAAEGEFSWVPYPPSLPENRYRTEIPDYLNAMTDRAEQIAALWSQGKPVGFADLYTLFVDLKSPTWSNYDKYSTYQDFCRALNRIALDCQTVSTMLGVPALGSFNFVKRL
;
A
#
# COMPACT_ATOMS: atom_id res chain seq x y z
N MET A 1 10.44 34.06 -7.77
CA MET A 1 9.10 34.40 -7.25
C MET A 1 8.18 33.23 -7.53
N PRO A 2 7.53 32.62 -6.53
CA PRO A 2 6.65 31.49 -6.78
C PRO A 2 5.32 32.01 -7.35
N HIS A 3 4.92 31.51 -8.52
CA HIS A 3 3.61 31.76 -9.11
C HIS A 3 2.51 31.41 -8.07
N THR A 4 1.73 32.40 -7.65
CA THR A 4 0.48 32.17 -6.93
C THR A 4 -0.46 31.41 -7.88
N LEU A 5 -0.60 30.11 -7.67
CA LEU A 5 -1.73 29.32 -8.19
C LEU A 5 -3.02 30.03 -7.73
N HIS A 6 -3.66 30.74 -8.65
CA HIS A 6 -5.00 31.28 -8.47
C HIS A 6 -6.00 30.16 -8.74
N ASP A 7 -6.99 30.00 -7.87
CA ASP A 7 -8.09 29.06 -8.07
C ASP A 7 -8.96 29.58 -9.23
N ASN A 8 -8.70 29.12 -10.45
CA ASN A 8 -9.51 29.47 -11.64
C ASN A 8 -10.83 28.70 -11.62
N VAL A 9 -11.74 29.09 -10.72
CA VAL A 9 -13.08 28.50 -10.58
C VAL A 9 -13.98 29.00 -11.71
N LYS A 10 -14.68 28.09 -12.40
CA LYS A 10 -15.70 28.46 -13.39
C LYS A 10 -16.82 29.25 -12.71
N ASN A 11 -17.36 30.28 -13.36
CA ASN A 11 -18.43 31.11 -12.79
C ASN A 11 -19.62 30.28 -12.26
N THR A 12 -20.01 29.22 -12.97
CA THR A 12 -21.09 28.29 -12.58
C THR A 12 -20.78 27.41 -11.37
N ALA A 13 -19.49 27.23 -11.03
CA ALA A 13 -19.02 26.40 -9.92
C ALA A 13 -18.73 27.22 -8.65
N THR A 14 -18.88 28.55 -8.68
CA THR A 14 -18.55 29.45 -7.56
C THR A 14 -19.30 29.09 -6.27
N ILE A 15 -20.60 28.84 -6.37
CA ILE A 15 -21.45 28.51 -5.21
C ILE A 15 -21.09 27.12 -4.65
N PRO A 16 -21.05 26.03 -5.45
CA PRO A 16 -20.60 24.72 -4.96
C PRO A 16 -19.22 24.72 -4.31
N VAL A 17 -18.24 25.42 -4.90
CA VAL A 17 -16.89 25.54 -4.33
C VAL A 17 -16.92 26.32 -3.02
N GLY A 18 -17.81 27.30 -2.89
CA GLY A 18 -18.04 28.01 -1.64
C GLY A 18 -18.45 27.07 -0.51
N PHE A 19 -19.46 26.24 -0.72
CA PHE A 19 -19.90 25.25 0.27
C PHE A 19 -18.81 24.23 0.61
N ASP A 20 -18.13 23.67 -0.40
CA ASP A 20 -17.06 22.70 -0.16
C ASP A 20 -15.86 23.34 0.58
N TYR A 21 -15.60 24.64 0.39
CA TYR A 21 -14.61 25.39 1.17
C TYR A 21 -14.98 25.51 2.66
N GLN A 22 -16.28 25.63 2.98
CA GLN A 22 -16.77 25.59 4.37
C GLN A 22 -16.51 24.21 4.98
N THR A 23 -16.88 23.13 4.28
CA THR A 23 -16.61 21.75 4.71
C THR A 23 -15.12 21.52 4.95
N LEU A 24 -14.23 22.00 4.08
CA LEU A 24 -12.78 21.86 4.27
C LEU A 24 -12.29 22.56 5.55
N HIS A 25 -12.81 23.74 5.87
CA HIS A 25 -12.50 24.41 7.14
C HIS A 25 -12.99 23.61 8.35
N GLY A 26 -14.16 22.99 8.24
CA GLY A 26 -14.65 22.03 9.23
C GLY A 26 -13.65 20.88 9.43
N VAL A 27 -13.21 20.25 8.35
CA VAL A 27 -12.22 19.15 8.41
C VAL A 27 -10.88 19.62 8.99
N ARG A 28 -10.44 20.84 8.70
CA ARG A 28 -9.24 21.42 9.31
C ARG A 28 -9.38 21.52 10.83
N LEU A 29 -10.53 21.99 11.34
CA LEU A 29 -10.78 22.06 12.79
C LEU A 29 -10.86 20.67 13.43
N LEU A 30 -11.43 19.68 12.73
CA LEU A 30 -11.41 18.29 13.20
C LEU A 30 -9.97 17.74 13.27
N CYS A 31 -9.09 18.12 12.33
CA CYS A 31 -7.67 17.77 12.38
C CYS A 31 -6.97 18.41 13.59
N GLU A 32 -7.27 19.68 13.88
CA GLU A 32 -6.78 20.36 15.09
C GLU A 32 -7.31 19.68 16.37
N TRP A 33 -8.54 19.16 16.37
CA TRP A 33 -9.11 18.41 17.48
C TRP A 33 -8.46 17.03 17.66
N LEU A 34 -8.07 16.34 16.58
CA LEU A 34 -7.26 15.12 16.65
C LEU A 34 -5.90 15.37 17.32
N ASP A 35 -5.28 16.52 17.04
CA ASP A 35 -4.02 16.95 17.67
C ASP A 35 -4.20 17.40 19.14
N SER A 36 -5.42 17.82 19.53
CA SER A 36 -5.74 18.31 20.88
C SER A 36 -7.11 17.80 21.37
N PRO A 37 -7.22 16.50 21.73
CA PRO A 37 -8.49 15.83 22.02
C PRO A 37 -9.34 16.47 23.12
N ASP A 38 -8.70 17.06 24.12
CA ASP A 38 -9.37 17.57 25.32
C ASP A 38 -9.96 18.99 25.15
N ARG A 39 -9.90 19.55 23.95
CA ARG A 39 -10.34 20.93 23.69
C ARG A 39 -11.85 21.05 23.48
N TYR A 40 -12.46 20.06 22.84
CA TYR A 40 -13.86 20.08 22.43
C TYR A 40 -14.58 18.79 22.83
N ILE A 41 -15.91 18.86 22.92
CA ILE A 41 -16.80 17.73 23.17
C ILE A 41 -17.38 17.22 21.84
N ARG A 42 -17.85 18.14 20.99
CA ARG A 42 -18.53 17.84 19.72
C ARG A 42 -18.55 19.05 18.77
N PHE A 43 -18.70 18.76 17.48
CA PHE A 43 -18.83 19.74 16.40
C PHE A 43 -20.14 19.54 15.64
N CYS A 44 -20.66 20.58 14.99
CA CYS A 44 -21.73 20.50 14.01
C CYS A 44 -21.39 21.39 12.80
N PHE A 45 -21.60 20.88 11.59
CA PHE A 45 -21.42 21.62 10.34
C PHE A 45 -22.80 22.02 9.81
N GLU A 46 -22.95 23.26 9.33
CA GLU A 46 -24.24 23.83 8.90
C GLU A 46 -25.35 23.54 9.94
N CYS A 47 -25.06 23.93 11.19
CA CYS A 47 -25.84 23.54 12.36
C CYS A 47 -27.27 24.07 12.30
N THR A 48 -28.24 23.16 12.24
CA THR A 48 -29.67 23.49 12.19
C THR A 48 -30.32 23.58 13.57
N ASP A 49 -29.63 23.15 14.64
CA ASP A 49 -30.08 23.26 16.02
C ASP A 49 -30.02 24.72 16.49
N ARG A 50 -31.20 25.35 16.54
CA ARG A 50 -31.35 26.77 16.89
C ARG A 50 -31.10 27.09 18.35
N ASP A 51 -31.14 26.08 19.23
CA ASP A 51 -30.85 26.28 20.65
C ASP A 51 -29.31 26.36 20.87
N SER A 52 -28.55 25.67 20.02
CA SER A 52 -27.08 25.63 20.06
C SER A 52 -26.42 26.66 19.13
N ALA A 53 -27.04 26.97 17.98
CA ALA A 53 -26.49 27.83 16.94
C ALA A 53 -27.49 28.91 16.46
N PRO A 54 -27.20 30.21 16.68
CA PRO A 54 -28.05 31.26 16.14
C PRO A 54 -27.93 31.32 14.60
N PRO A 55 -29.04 31.57 13.87
CA PRO A 55 -29.02 31.64 12.42
C PRO A 55 -28.01 32.69 11.91
N SER A 56 -27.21 32.37 10.90
CA SER A 56 -26.09 33.18 10.37
C SER A 56 -24.78 33.09 11.16
N LEU A 57 -24.66 32.19 12.14
CA LEU A 57 -23.41 31.71 12.74
C LEU A 57 -23.47 30.18 12.91
N ASP A 58 -23.88 29.53 11.83
CA ASP A 58 -24.24 28.13 11.75
C ASP A 58 -23.27 27.29 10.91
N ASP A 59 -22.38 27.90 10.12
CA ASP A 59 -21.47 27.16 9.22
C ASP A 59 -20.68 26.06 9.97
N ILE A 60 -20.02 26.39 11.08
CA ILE A 60 -19.34 25.42 11.96
C ILE A 60 -19.48 25.87 13.42
N VAL A 61 -19.97 24.96 14.26
CA VAL A 61 -20.19 25.18 15.70
C VAL A 61 -19.51 24.09 16.51
N ALA A 62 -18.89 24.45 17.63
CA ALA A 62 -18.27 23.48 18.54
C ALA A 62 -18.55 23.78 20.01
N GLU A 63 -18.81 22.72 20.77
CA GLU A 63 -18.91 22.77 22.22
C GLU A 63 -17.55 22.46 22.85
N ARG A 64 -17.07 23.33 23.73
CA ARG A 64 -15.81 23.14 24.48
C ARG A 64 -16.05 22.38 25.78
N VAL A 65 -14.99 21.73 26.27
CA VAL A 65 -15.02 21.02 27.57
C VAL A 65 -15.27 21.98 28.75
N ASP A 66 -14.96 23.27 28.61
CA ASP A 66 -15.23 24.30 29.62
C ASP A 66 -16.68 24.85 29.59
N GLY A 67 -17.55 24.29 28.75
CA GLY A 67 -18.95 24.69 28.61
C GLY A 67 -19.19 25.91 27.71
N ARG A 68 -18.16 26.42 27.04
CA ARG A 68 -18.28 27.53 26.07
C ARG A 68 -18.47 27.02 24.64
N TRP A 69 -18.99 27.89 23.79
CA TRP A 69 -19.28 27.60 22.39
C TRP A 69 -18.43 28.43 21.43
N ASP A 70 -17.85 27.75 20.44
CA ASP A 70 -17.13 28.38 19.35
C ASP A 70 -17.95 28.36 18.05
N TYR A 71 -17.90 29.47 17.32
CA TYR A 71 -18.65 29.73 16.11
C TYR A 71 -17.69 30.23 15.03
N TRP A 72 -17.67 29.54 13.88
CA TRP A 72 -16.91 29.98 12.71
C TRP A 72 -17.85 30.22 11.54
N GLN A 73 -17.84 31.45 11.03
CA GLN A 73 -18.46 31.79 9.76
C GLN A 73 -17.40 31.81 8.66
N ILE A 74 -17.63 31.08 7.58
CA ILE A 74 -16.67 30.90 6.49
C ILE A 74 -17.20 31.59 5.22
N LYS A 75 -16.37 32.41 4.56
CA LYS A 75 -16.70 33.09 3.31
C LYS A 75 -15.61 32.93 2.25
N TYR A 76 -15.90 32.13 1.23
CA TYR A 76 -15.04 31.96 0.05
C TYR A 76 -15.33 33.01 -1.03
N THR A 77 -14.30 33.44 -1.75
CA THR A 77 -14.43 34.32 -2.92
C THR A 77 -13.41 33.90 -4.01
N PRO A 78 -13.85 33.61 -5.24
CA PRO A 78 -12.93 33.39 -6.36
C PRO A 78 -12.14 34.66 -6.69
N ASN A 79 -10.88 34.50 -7.09
CA ASN A 79 -10.00 35.62 -7.44
C ASN A 79 -9.96 36.73 -6.38
N PRO A 80 -9.53 36.43 -5.14
CA PRO A 80 -9.57 37.39 -4.04
C PRO A 80 -8.73 38.65 -4.29
N GLY A 81 -7.74 38.60 -5.20
CA GLY A 81 -6.96 39.77 -5.61
C GLY A 81 -7.78 40.86 -6.32
N ASN A 82 -8.89 40.49 -6.97
CA ASN A 82 -9.80 41.45 -7.63
C ASN A 82 -11.05 41.74 -6.78
N ASN A 83 -11.25 41.00 -5.69
CA ASN A 83 -12.43 41.07 -4.83
C ASN A 83 -11.97 41.24 -3.36
N SER A 84 -11.42 42.41 -3.06
CA SER A 84 -10.84 42.69 -1.75
C SER A 84 -11.88 42.64 -0.62
N PHE A 85 -11.39 42.49 0.61
CA PHE A 85 -12.17 42.59 1.83
C PHE A 85 -12.30 44.07 2.20
N THR A 86 -13.51 44.63 2.07
CA THR A 86 -13.79 46.07 2.21
C THR A 86 -14.96 46.33 3.16
N TRP A 87 -15.07 47.56 3.68
CA TRP A 87 -16.24 47.98 4.47
C TRP A 87 -17.53 47.91 3.67
N GLU A 88 -17.48 48.23 2.38
CA GLU A 88 -18.62 48.11 1.47
C GLU A 88 -19.11 46.66 1.40
N TRP A 89 -18.21 45.67 1.31
CA TRP A 89 -18.58 44.26 1.29
C TRP A 89 -19.31 43.84 2.58
N LEU A 90 -18.84 44.27 3.75
CA LEU A 90 -19.49 43.99 5.04
C LEU A 90 -20.88 44.63 5.16
N LEU A 91 -21.02 45.86 4.67
CA LEU A 91 -22.23 46.67 4.78
C LEU A 91 -23.19 46.47 3.60
N HIS A 92 -22.80 45.71 2.58
CA HIS A 92 -23.60 45.50 1.38
C HIS A 92 -24.83 44.64 1.67
N VAL A 93 -26.01 45.11 1.25
CA VAL A 93 -27.28 44.39 1.39
C VAL A 93 -27.54 43.54 0.14
N GLN A 94 -27.44 42.21 0.27
CA GLN A 94 -27.50 41.28 -0.89
C GLN A 94 -28.92 40.90 -1.37
N GLY A 95 -29.97 41.65 -1.02
CA GLY A 95 -31.36 41.28 -1.37
C GLY A 95 -32.21 42.44 -1.91
N LYS A 96 -33.22 42.11 -2.72
CA LYS A 96 -34.17 43.08 -3.31
C LYS A 96 -35.42 43.32 -2.46
N THR A 97 -35.49 42.72 -1.27
CA THR A 97 -36.65 42.80 -0.38
C THR A 97 -36.42 43.84 0.72
N VAL A 98 -37.51 44.41 1.24
CA VAL A 98 -37.47 45.38 2.36
C VAL A 98 -36.88 44.77 3.65
N ARG A 99 -36.79 43.43 3.72
CA ARG A 99 -36.20 42.70 4.86
C ARG A 99 -34.73 42.32 4.66
N ALA A 100 -34.13 42.61 3.50
CA ALA A 100 -32.74 42.26 3.23
C ALA A 100 -31.81 43.01 4.18
N ARG A 101 -30.84 42.30 4.75
CA ARG A 101 -29.84 42.83 5.68
C ARG A 101 -28.45 42.56 5.14
N SER A 102 -27.48 43.39 5.54
CA SER A 102 -26.07 43.14 5.30
C SER A 102 -25.57 41.96 6.15
N ASP A 103 -24.50 41.31 5.74
CA ASP A 103 -23.97 40.15 6.47
C ASP A 103 -23.48 40.55 7.87
N ILE A 104 -22.85 41.72 8.02
CA ILE A 104 -22.44 42.23 9.33
C ILE A 104 -23.64 42.44 10.29
N ARG A 105 -24.82 42.83 9.77
CA ARG A 105 -26.04 42.93 10.57
C ARG A 105 -26.51 41.57 11.05
N LYS A 106 -26.48 40.57 10.17
CA LYS A 106 -26.92 39.20 10.52
C LYS A 106 -26.02 38.62 11.62
N TRP A 107 -24.71 38.75 11.48
CA TRP A 107 -23.75 38.30 12.50
C TRP A 107 -23.91 39.05 13.82
N PHE A 108 -24.23 40.34 13.77
CA PHE A 108 -24.54 41.14 14.96
C PHE A 108 -25.79 40.64 15.67
N ASP A 109 -26.89 40.43 14.93
CA ASP A 109 -28.13 39.90 15.49
C ASP A 109 -27.91 38.50 16.12
N ALA A 110 -27.12 37.65 15.46
CA ALA A 110 -26.75 36.32 15.96
C ALA A 110 -25.93 36.41 17.26
N LEU A 111 -24.82 37.18 17.28
CA LEU A 111 -23.97 37.32 18.46
C LEU A 111 -24.65 38.01 19.64
N LYS A 112 -25.60 38.91 19.37
CA LYS A 112 -26.39 39.58 20.40
C LYS A 112 -27.30 38.61 21.15
N GLY A 113 -27.70 37.51 20.51
CA GLY A 113 -28.52 36.44 21.10
C GLY A 113 -27.74 35.46 21.99
N ILE A 114 -26.41 35.47 21.94
CA ILE A 114 -25.55 34.55 22.70
C ILE A 114 -25.15 35.18 24.04
N ASP A 115 -25.28 34.42 25.13
CA ASP A 115 -24.76 34.84 26.43
C ASP A 115 -23.24 34.98 26.38
N GLY A 116 -22.71 36.12 26.83
CA GLY A 116 -21.27 36.39 26.86
C GLY A 116 -20.49 35.44 27.77
N ALA A 117 -21.13 34.80 28.76
CA ALA A 117 -20.50 33.78 29.59
C ALA A 117 -20.35 32.42 28.87
N ALA A 118 -21.28 32.11 27.96
CA ALA A 118 -21.28 30.90 27.14
C ALA A 118 -20.47 31.04 25.84
N LEU A 119 -20.16 32.28 25.43
CA LEU A 119 -19.36 32.54 24.23
C LEU A 119 -17.88 32.20 24.44
N GLY A 120 -17.35 31.30 23.61
CA GLY A 120 -15.93 31.07 23.41
C GLY A 120 -15.39 32.03 22.36
N THR A 121 -15.19 31.52 21.14
CA THR A 121 -14.69 32.28 19.98
C THR A 121 -15.80 32.46 18.95
N ALA A 122 -15.99 33.70 18.47
CA ALA A 122 -16.77 33.96 17.26
C ALA A 122 -15.84 34.50 16.17
N ARG A 123 -15.73 33.81 15.03
CA ARG A 123 -14.72 34.12 14.02
C ARG A 123 -15.28 34.10 12.61
N LEU A 124 -14.97 35.14 11.84
CA LEU A 124 -15.13 35.19 10.39
C LEU A 124 -13.82 34.74 9.73
N ILE A 125 -13.87 33.73 8.87
CA ILE A 125 -12.74 33.29 8.05
C ILE A 125 -13.04 33.57 6.59
N THR A 126 -12.13 34.27 5.91
CA THR A 126 -12.24 34.54 4.47
C THR A 126 -10.89 34.52 3.77
N ASN A 127 -10.90 34.09 2.50
CA ASN A 127 -9.73 34.14 1.63
C ASN A 127 -9.53 35.51 0.95
N ARG A 128 -10.40 36.49 1.21
CA ARG A 128 -10.27 37.87 0.69
C ARG A 128 -9.11 38.61 1.35
N VAL A 129 -8.41 39.44 0.57
CA VAL A 129 -7.32 40.30 1.06
C VAL A 129 -7.90 41.68 1.45
N PRO A 130 -7.63 42.20 2.65
CA PRO A 130 -8.04 43.54 3.06
C PRO A 130 -7.67 44.63 2.06
N ASP A 131 -8.54 45.62 1.91
CA ASP A 131 -8.15 46.92 1.39
C ASP A 131 -7.45 47.77 2.46
N ARG A 132 -6.96 48.96 2.07
CA ARG A 132 -6.20 49.84 2.97
C ARG A 132 -7.02 50.29 4.19
N GLU A 133 -8.33 50.46 4.04
CA GLU A 133 -9.19 50.96 5.12
C GLU A 133 -9.49 49.87 6.14
N ILE A 134 -9.76 48.64 5.69
CA ILE A 134 -9.91 47.47 6.55
C ILE A 134 -8.58 47.15 7.23
N GLU A 135 -7.46 47.19 6.51
CA GLU A 135 -6.12 46.95 7.08
C GLU A 135 -5.78 47.96 8.19
N ALA A 136 -6.07 49.25 7.97
CA ALA A 136 -5.94 50.28 9.00
C ALA A 136 -6.89 50.04 10.19
N GLY A 137 -8.12 49.60 9.91
CA GLY A 137 -9.13 49.24 10.91
C GLY A 137 -8.71 48.06 11.79
N LEU A 138 -8.06 47.04 11.22
CA LEU A 138 -7.51 45.90 11.96
C LEU A 138 -6.25 46.29 12.74
N GLY A 139 -5.38 47.12 12.15
CA GLY A 139 -4.15 47.60 12.79
C GLY A 139 -3.22 46.49 13.30
N GLY A 140 -3.21 45.33 12.63
CA GLY A 140 -2.45 44.14 13.03
C GLY A 140 -3.14 43.26 14.09
N SER A 141 -4.36 43.59 14.51
CA SER A 141 -5.21 42.81 15.42
C SER A 141 -6.18 41.91 14.65
N GLU A 142 -6.75 40.90 15.31
CA GLU A 142 -7.83 40.05 14.76
C GLU A 142 -9.22 40.73 14.78
N HIS A 143 -9.33 41.92 15.38
CA HIS A 143 -10.56 42.67 15.56
C HIS A 143 -10.51 44.02 14.83
N LEU A 144 -11.65 44.43 14.27
CA LEU A 144 -11.83 45.74 13.66
C LEU A 144 -12.05 46.81 14.74
N ASP A 145 -11.26 47.87 14.71
CA ASP A 145 -11.46 49.04 15.56
C ASP A 145 -12.45 50.00 14.90
N PHE A 146 -13.63 50.15 15.53
CA PHE A 146 -14.67 51.08 15.11
C PHE A 146 -14.12 52.50 14.87
N TYR A 147 -13.24 52.99 15.75
CA TYR A 147 -12.76 54.38 15.72
C TYR A 147 -11.74 54.64 14.62
N LYS A 148 -11.16 53.58 14.03
CA LYS A 148 -10.23 53.66 12.90
C LYS A 148 -10.92 53.60 11.55
N ALA A 149 -12.20 53.23 11.49
CA ALA A 149 -12.98 53.28 10.25
C ALA A 149 -13.18 54.73 9.79
N PRO A 150 -13.36 54.99 8.48
CA PRO A 150 -13.75 56.31 7.97
C PRO A 150 -15.03 56.84 8.64
N LYS A 151 -15.19 58.15 8.76
CA LYS A 151 -16.32 58.75 9.51
C LYS A 151 -17.69 58.37 8.96
N ASP A 152 -17.83 58.34 7.64
CA ASP A 152 -19.04 57.88 6.94
C ASP A 152 -19.31 56.40 7.20
N VAL A 153 -18.27 55.57 7.27
CA VAL A 153 -18.40 54.15 7.65
C VAL A 153 -18.79 54.00 9.13
N GLN A 154 -18.26 54.82 10.04
CA GLN A 154 -18.66 54.82 11.46
C GLN A 154 -20.15 55.14 11.62
N GLU A 155 -20.65 56.15 10.90
CA GLU A 155 -22.07 56.52 10.91
C GLU A 155 -22.93 55.36 10.40
N ARG A 156 -22.56 54.75 9.28
CA ARG A 156 -23.27 53.58 8.71
C ARG A 156 -23.21 52.35 9.63
N LEU A 157 -22.08 52.08 10.27
CA LEU A 157 -21.95 50.99 11.24
C LEU A 157 -22.85 51.23 12.45
N ALA A 158 -22.87 52.45 12.98
CA ALA A 158 -23.75 52.80 14.09
C ALA A 158 -25.24 52.70 13.69
N GLU A 159 -25.61 53.08 12.47
CA GLU A 159 -26.96 52.90 11.95
C GLU A 159 -27.34 51.41 11.83
N VAL A 160 -26.46 50.61 11.25
CA VAL A 160 -26.72 49.18 10.98
C VAL A 160 -26.66 48.33 12.27
N LEU A 161 -25.88 48.71 13.27
CA LEU A 161 -25.58 47.88 14.46
C LEU A 161 -26.21 48.44 15.75
N ASP A 162 -27.40 49.04 15.67
CA ASP A 162 -28.18 49.56 16.82
C ASP A 162 -27.45 50.62 17.67
N GLY A 163 -26.55 51.40 17.06
CA GLY A 163 -25.84 52.51 17.67
C GLY A 163 -24.33 52.28 17.82
N ARG A 164 -23.63 53.33 18.28
CA ARG A 164 -22.17 53.33 18.38
C ARG A 164 -21.63 52.32 19.39
N GLU A 165 -22.20 52.29 20.60
CA GLU A 165 -21.74 51.39 21.66
C GLU A 165 -21.92 49.90 21.32
N PRO A 166 -23.08 49.45 20.83
CA PRO A 166 -23.22 48.06 20.41
C PRO A 166 -22.30 47.70 19.23
N ALA A 167 -22.07 48.62 18.27
CA ALA A 167 -21.11 48.41 17.19
C ALA A 167 -19.69 48.14 17.71
N VAL A 168 -19.21 48.97 18.65
CA VAL A 168 -17.89 48.80 19.28
C VAL A 168 -17.80 47.44 19.98
N ARG A 169 -18.81 47.09 20.79
CA ARG A 169 -18.83 45.81 21.52
C ARG A 169 -18.84 44.62 20.56
N PHE A 170 -19.61 44.67 19.48
CA PHE A 170 -19.67 43.61 18.49
C PHE A 170 -18.33 43.41 17.77
N LEU A 171 -17.71 44.48 17.26
CA LEU A 171 -16.43 44.37 16.55
C LEU A 171 -15.30 43.87 17.46
N SER A 172 -15.35 44.18 18.76
CA SER A 172 -14.41 43.61 19.75
C SER A 172 -14.62 42.12 20.05
N ARG A 173 -15.76 41.54 19.67
CA ARG A 173 -16.10 40.12 19.91
C ARG A 173 -15.91 39.24 18.68
N LEU A 174 -16.11 39.79 17.47
CA LEU A 174 -15.92 39.07 16.22
C LEU A 174 -14.44 39.11 15.80
N GLN A 175 -13.78 37.96 15.79
CA GLN A 175 -12.44 37.80 15.24
C GLN A 175 -12.50 37.64 13.73
N ILE A 176 -11.47 38.10 13.03
CA ILE A 176 -11.39 38.03 11.57
C ILE A 176 -10.06 37.41 11.16
N THR A 177 -10.15 36.29 10.46
CA THR A 177 -9.05 35.68 9.72
C THR A 177 -9.25 36.00 8.24
N HIS A 178 -8.44 36.90 7.71
CA HIS A 178 -8.46 37.30 6.30
C HIS A 178 -7.26 36.73 5.55
N SER A 179 -7.24 36.89 4.23
CA SER A 179 -6.15 36.42 3.37
C SER A 179 -5.82 34.93 3.57
N ASP A 180 -6.80 34.14 3.99
CA ASP A 180 -6.60 32.71 4.25
C ASP A 180 -6.37 31.94 2.94
N LYS A 181 -5.90 30.70 3.06
CA LYS A 181 -5.57 29.84 1.92
C LYS A 181 -6.77 29.72 0.97
N GLY A 182 -6.48 29.81 -0.33
CA GLY A 182 -7.42 29.40 -1.37
C GLY A 182 -7.76 27.91 -1.28
N TYR A 183 -8.80 27.49 -2.00
CA TYR A 183 -9.41 26.18 -1.90
C TYR A 183 -8.40 25.05 -2.10
N LEU A 184 -7.62 25.06 -3.20
CA LEU A 184 -6.67 23.99 -3.51
C LEU A 184 -5.53 23.90 -2.48
N ARG A 185 -5.07 25.05 -1.97
CA ARG A 185 -4.00 25.10 -0.96
C ARG A 185 -4.48 24.66 0.42
N LEU A 186 -5.73 24.99 0.77
CA LEU A 186 -6.35 24.54 2.01
C LEU A 186 -6.47 23.01 1.99
N ARG A 187 -7.00 22.43 0.90
CA ARG A 187 -7.07 20.98 0.71
C ARG A 187 -5.71 20.30 0.90
N ASN A 188 -4.68 20.76 0.19
CA ASN A 188 -3.34 20.18 0.32
C ASN A 188 -2.76 20.29 1.75
N THR A 189 -3.11 21.36 2.49
CA THR A 189 -2.70 21.48 3.89
C THR A 189 -3.38 20.41 4.74
N ILE A 190 -4.70 20.29 4.60
CA ILE A 190 -5.50 19.31 5.35
C ILE A 190 -5.01 17.89 5.08
N GLU A 191 -4.75 17.54 3.82
CA GLU A 191 -4.21 16.23 3.45
C GLU A 191 -2.86 15.97 4.16
N ASN A 192 -1.94 16.95 4.13
CA ASN A 192 -0.66 16.84 4.83
C ASN A 192 -0.78 16.71 6.36
N ASP A 193 -1.74 17.40 6.97
CA ASP A 193 -1.93 17.36 8.42
C ASP A 193 -2.58 16.03 8.85
N LEU A 194 -3.59 15.55 8.10
CA LEU A 194 -4.24 14.27 8.36
C LEU A 194 -3.35 13.06 8.10
N HIS A 195 -2.30 13.18 7.29
CA HIS A 195 -1.31 12.11 7.08
C HIS A 195 -0.59 11.67 8.37
N ARG A 196 -0.63 12.49 9.44
CA ARG A 196 -0.09 12.10 10.75
C ARG A 196 -1.03 11.13 11.51
N HIS A 197 -2.30 11.09 11.11
CA HIS A 197 -3.37 10.36 11.80
C HIS A 197 -3.87 9.17 10.99
N THR A 198 -3.73 9.17 9.67
CA THR A 198 -4.26 8.12 8.79
C THR A 198 -3.58 8.03 7.42
N ASP A 199 -3.92 6.98 6.65
CA ASP A 199 -3.50 6.78 5.28
C ASP A 199 -4.36 7.57 4.27
N ALA A 200 -3.96 7.56 2.99
CA ALA A 200 -4.69 8.25 1.92
C ALA A 200 -6.18 7.83 1.85
N THR A 201 -6.49 6.57 2.14
CA THR A 201 -7.87 6.05 2.17
C THR A 201 -8.67 6.64 3.31
N GLY A 202 -8.08 6.83 4.50
CA GLY A 202 -8.69 7.51 5.64
C GLY A 202 -8.96 8.98 5.38
N ILE A 203 -8.03 9.68 4.72
CA ILE A 203 -8.21 11.09 4.35
C ILE A 203 -9.41 11.27 3.42
N GLU A 204 -9.45 10.50 2.32
CA GLU A 204 -10.55 10.57 1.36
C GLU A 204 -11.90 10.16 2.01
N ARG A 205 -11.89 9.21 2.95
CA ARG A 205 -13.09 8.87 3.72
C ARG A 205 -13.59 10.05 4.54
N LEU A 206 -12.71 10.72 5.30
CA LEU A 206 -13.10 11.86 6.11
C LEU A 206 -13.60 13.03 5.26
N LEU A 207 -12.92 13.35 4.17
CA LEU A 207 -13.34 14.42 3.26
C LEU A 207 -14.73 14.15 2.67
N ASN A 208 -15.01 12.92 2.26
CA ASN A 208 -16.32 12.57 1.73
C ASN A 208 -17.38 12.57 2.84
N ARG A 209 -17.08 12.00 4.01
CA ARG A 209 -18.03 11.93 5.11
C ARG A 209 -18.36 13.31 5.69
N ALA A 210 -17.39 14.23 5.72
CA ALA A 210 -17.61 15.61 6.11
C ALA A 210 -18.58 16.35 5.19
N ARG A 211 -18.60 16.03 3.89
CA ARG A 211 -19.61 16.56 2.97
C ARG A 211 -20.99 16.05 3.32
N ASP A 212 -21.12 14.77 3.67
CA ASP A 212 -22.39 14.20 4.11
C ASP A 212 -22.90 14.92 5.38
N TRP A 213 -22.01 15.17 6.34
CA TRP A 213 -22.32 15.95 7.55
C TRP A 213 -22.71 17.40 7.29
N THR A 214 -22.31 17.97 6.14
CA THR A 214 -22.67 19.34 5.75
C THR A 214 -24.00 19.37 4.99
N TRP A 215 -24.30 18.33 4.21
CA TRP A 215 -25.39 18.36 3.23
C TRP A 215 -26.70 17.73 3.70
N PHE A 216 -26.66 16.87 4.71
CA PHE A 216 -27.82 16.13 5.18
C PHE A 216 -28.08 16.43 6.66
N GLU A 217 -29.35 16.70 6.99
CA GLU A 217 -29.81 16.83 8.36
C GLU A 217 -29.53 15.52 9.13
N ASP A 218 -29.31 15.64 10.44
CA ASP A 218 -29.07 14.52 11.36
C ASP A 218 -27.88 13.62 10.98
N GLN A 219 -26.89 14.15 10.24
CA GLN A 219 -25.64 13.46 9.91
C GLN A 219 -24.44 14.11 10.60
N PRO A 220 -23.63 13.37 11.39
CA PRO A 220 -23.80 11.95 11.71
C PRO A 220 -25.05 11.68 12.57
N PRO A 221 -25.67 10.49 12.46
CA PRO A 221 -26.78 10.10 13.31
C PRO A 221 -26.41 10.12 14.80
N PRO A 222 -27.37 10.36 15.70
CA PRO A 222 -28.79 10.60 15.42
C PRO A 222 -29.17 12.07 15.22
N ASP A 223 -28.29 13.01 15.53
CA ASP A 223 -28.64 14.43 15.79
C ASP A 223 -27.71 15.45 15.11
N GLY A 224 -26.83 15.01 14.21
CA GLY A 224 -25.93 15.88 13.46
C GLY A 224 -24.66 16.31 14.21
N TRP A 225 -24.40 15.78 15.42
CA TRP A 225 -23.21 16.11 16.19
C TRP A 225 -22.04 15.17 15.93
N ILE A 226 -20.95 15.74 15.41
CA ILE A 226 -19.68 15.08 15.15
C ILE A 226 -18.90 14.94 16.46
N THR A 227 -18.72 13.69 16.91
CA THR A 227 -17.88 13.37 18.07
C THR A 227 -16.47 12.96 17.64
N LEU A 228 -15.48 13.08 18.54
CA LEU A 228 -14.09 12.71 18.24
C LEU A 228 -13.97 11.24 17.83
N ASP A 229 -14.77 10.37 18.44
CA ASP A 229 -14.80 8.95 18.09
C ASP A 229 -15.37 8.70 16.71
N ALA A 230 -16.38 9.46 16.29
CA ALA A 230 -16.91 9.38 14.92
C ALA A 230 -15.80 9.72 13.91
N VAL A 231 -14.99 10.76 14.18
CA VAL A 231 -13.84 11.11 13.35
C VAL A 231 -12.80 9.98 13.33
N ARG A 232 -12.40 9.45 14.50
CA ARG A 232 -11.43 8.34 14.63
C ARG A 232 -11.88 7.06 13.91
N SER A 233 -13.16 6.72 14.00
CA SER A 233 -13.78 5.59 13.30
C SER A 233 -13.71 5.74 11.77
N VAL A 234 -14.02 6.93 11.26
CA VAL A 234 -13.98 7.22 9.82
C VAL A 234 -12.56 7.11 9.27
N ILE A 235 -11.56 7.63 10.00
CA ILE A 235 -10.16 7.64 9.55
C ILE A 235 -9.42 6.33 9.85
N SER A 236 -10.00 5.34 10.55
CA SER A 236 -9.26 4.14 10.93
C SER A 236 -8.74 3.33 9.73
N THR A 237 -7.45 2.96 9.77
CA THR A 237 -6.77 2.15 8.75
C THR A 237 -7.06 0.64 8.88
N ARG A 238 -7.64 0.20 10.02
CA ARG A 238 -7.84 -1.22 10.35
C ARG A 238 -9.24 -1.73 10.00
N ARG A 239 -9.68 -1.56 8.75
CA ARG A 239 -10.98 -2.08 8.27
C ARG A 239 -10.90 -3.53 7.78
N PRO A 240 -12.01 -4.30 7.81
CA PRO A 240 -12.03 -5.63 7.23
C PRO A 240 -11.80 -5.46 5.74
N GLN A 241 -10.86 -6.23 5.20
CA GLN A 241 -10.61 -6.28 3.77
C GLN A 241 -11.28 -7.54 3.20
N PRO A 242 -11.80 -7.47 1.96
CA PRO A 242 -12.10 -8.66 1.19
C PRO A 242 -10.89 -9.58 1.23
N ILE A 243 -11.14 -10.84 1.52
CA ILE A 243 -10.06 -11.77 1.84
C ILE A 243 -9.18 -11.95 0.59
N PRO A 244 -7.88 -11.60 0.62
CA PRO A 244 -7.00 -11.73 -0.53
C PRO A 244 -6.78 -13.19 -0.93
N GLN A 245 -6.31 -13.41 -2.15
CA GLN A 245 -5.98 -14.75 -2.69
C GLN A 245 -4.92 -15.53 -1.90
N ASP A 246 -4.12 -14.85 -1.09
CA ASP A 246 -3.15 -15.48 -0.17
C ASP A 246 -3.76 -15.83 1.19
N PHE A 247 -5.06 -15.54 1.39
CA PHE A 247 -5.81 -15.70 2.63
C PHE A 247 -4.98 -15.32 3.87
N THR A 248 -4.45 -14.09 3.85
CA THR A 248 -3.80 -13.49 5.01
C THR A 248 -4.77 -13.56 6.18
N ILE A 249 -4.39 -14.31 7.22
CA ILE A 249 -5.20 -14.42 8.43
C ILE A 249 -5.18 -13.04 9.09
N PRO A 250 -6.35 -12.41 9.32
CA PRO A 250 -6.38 -11.09 9.95
C PRO A 250 -5.68 -11.13 11.31
N ASP A 251 -4.84 -10.13 11.60
CA ASP A 251 -4.14 -10.02 12.89
C ASP A 251 -5.16 -10.16 14.02
N GLY A 252 -5.01 -11.13 14.93
CA GLY A 252 -5.98 -11.38 16.01
C GLY A 252 -7.27 -12.09 15.58
N TYR A 253 -7.23 -12.91 14.54
CA TYR A 253 -8.30 -13.85 14.18
C TYR A 253 -8.62 -14.81 15.34
N ARG A 254 -9.90 -15.10 15.56
CA ARG A 254 -10.38 -16.15 16.47
C ARG A 254 -11.14 -17.20 15.66
N VAL A 255 -10.92 -18.48 16.00
CA VAL A 255 -11.68 -19.59 15.40
C VAL A 255 -13.17 -19.44 15.70
N PRO A 256 -14.07 -19.83 14.78
CA PRO A 256 -15.51 -19.63 14.95
C PRO A 256 -16.06 -20.35 16.18
N ASP A 257 -15.62 -21.58 16.40
CA ASP A 257 -15.95 -22.36 17.57
C ASP A 257 -14.72 -23.13 18.06
N ARG A 258 -14.36 -22.95 19.33
CA ARG A 258 -13.16 -23.55 19.91
C ARG A 258 -13.29 -25.06 20.09
N VAL A 259 -14.48 -25.54 20.44
CA VAL A 259 -14.73 -26.97 20.66
C VAL A 259 -14.61 -27.74 19.34
N PHE A 260 -15.19 -27.20 18.28
CA PHE A 260 -15.03 -27.72 16.92
C PHE A 260 -13.56 -27.69 16.50
N HIS A 261 -12.87 -26.56 16.68
CA HIS A 261 -11.46 -26.45 16.29
C HIS A 261 -10.58 -27.47 17.01
N ASP A 262 -10.71 -27.60 18.33
CA ASP A 262 -9.91 -28.53 19.12
C ASP A 262 -10.17 -29.99 18.70
N LYS A 263 -11.44 -30.35 18.44
CA LYS A 263 -11.81 -31.68 17.92
C LYS A 263 -11.25 -31.92 16.51
N PHE A 264 -11.38 -30.94 15.62
CA PHE A 264 -10.89 -31.04 14.24
C PHE A 264 -9.37 -31.16 14.20
N LEU A 265 -8.66 -30.35 14.98
CA LEU A 265 -7.21 -30.39 15.09
C LEU A 265 -6.72 -31.71 15.67
N THR A 266 -7.39 -32.23 16.70
CA THR A 266 -7.08 -33.54 17.30
C THR A 266 -7.27 -34.65 16.27
N ALA A 267 -8.38 -34.67 15.54
CA ALA A 267 -8.62 -35.66 14.48
C ALA A 267 -7.50 -35.64 13.41
N VAL A 268 -7.04 -34.45 13.03
CA VAL A 268 -5.92 -34.30 12.08
C VAL A 268 -4.60 -34.80 12.65
N MET A 269 -4.28 -34.45 13.89
CA MET A 269 -3.03 -34.85 14.55
C MET A 269 -2.97 -36.35 14.83
N ASP A 270 -4.10 -36.96 15.20
CA ASP A 270 -4.22 -38.38 15.52
C ASP A 270 -4.36 -39.26 14.27
N GLY A 271 -4.51 -38.65 13.08
CA GLY A 271 -4.70 -39.39 11.83
C GLY A 271 -6.06 -40.10 11.75
N VAL A 272 -7.08 -39.58 12.42
CA VAL A 272 -8.44 -40.13 12.43
C VAL A 272 -9.10 -39.78 11.10
N ASP A 273 -9.40 -40.81 10.30
CA ASP A 273 -9.91 -40.74 8.92
C ASP A 273 -8.88 -40.26 7.89
N SER A 274 -8.80 -40.93 6.74
CA SER A 274 -7.84 -40.56 5.69
C SER A 274 -8.33 -39.38 4.82
N ILE A 275 -9.63 -39.09 4.82
CA ILE A 275 -10.25 -37.98 4.08
C ILE A 275 -11.23 -37.23 4.99
N ILE A 276 -11.01 -35.93 5.17
CA ILE A 276 -11.91 -35.04 5.93
C ILE A 276 -12.42 -33.95 4.98
N THR A 277 -13.72 -33.94 4.71
CA THR A 277 -14.37 -32.90 3.90
C THR A 277 -15.04 -31.88 4.80
N LEU A 278 -14.61 -30.62 4.72
CA LEU A 278 -15.17 -29.45 5.40
C LEU A 278 -16.08 -28.67 4.45
N THR A 279 -17.35 -28.53 4.83
CA THR A 279 -18.37 -27.80 4.07
C THR A 279 -18.95 -26.62 4.85
N GLY A 280 -19.62 -25.72 4.15
CA GLY A 280 -20.30 -24.56 4.74
C GLY A 280 -20.72 -23.54 3.67
N PRO A 281 -21.73 -22.71 3.94
CA PRO A 281 -22.25 -21.75 2.96
C PRO A 281 -21.22 -20.65 2.59
N PRO A 282 -21.47 -19.87 1.51
CA PRO A 282 -20.70 -18.67 1.18
C PRO A 282 -20.56 -17.73 2.39
N GLY A 283 -19.40 -17.10 2.58
CA GLY A 283 -19.19 -16.17 3.70
C GLY A 283 -19.06 -16.81 5.09
N ARG A 284 -19.10 -18.14 5.22
CA ARG A 284 -18.87 -18.87 6.49
C ARG A 284 -17.40 -18.85 6.97
N GLY A 285 -16.48 -18.32 6.16
CA GLY A 285 -15.07 -18.21 6.52
C GLY A 285 -14.26 -19.51 6.38
N LYS A 286 -14.68 -20.45 5.52
CA LYS A 286 -14.00 -21.76 5.30
C LYS A 286 -12.52 -21.62 4.97
N SER A 287 -12.20 -20.86 3.93
CA SER A 287 -10.82 -20.71 3.47
C SER A 287 -9.97 -19.92 4.47
N THR A 288 -10.57 -19.00 5.24
CA THR A 288 -9.91 -18.35 6.39
C THR A 288 -9.58 -19.37 7.49
N TYR A 289 -10.54 -20.22 7.86
CA TYR A 289 -10.35 -21.27 8.86
C TYR A 289 -9.30 -22.29 8.43
N LEU A 290 -9.35 -22.78 7.19
CA LEU A 290 -8.35 -23.73 6.66
C LEU A 290 -6.96 -23.13 6.58
N SER A 291 -6.85 -21.84 6.27
CA SER A 291 -5.58 -21.11 6.30
C SER A 291 -5.02 -21.04 7.72
N TYR A 292 -5.86 -20.68 8.70
CA TYR A 292 -5.49 -20.69 10.12
C TYR A 292 -5.08 -22.08 10.61
N LEU A 293 -5.84 -23.12 10.25
CA LEU A 293 -5.52 -24.50 10.57
C LEU A 293 -4.13 -24.89 10.05
N CYS A 294 -3.80 -24.53 8.81
CA CYS A 294 -2.48 -24.79 8.24
C CYS A 294 -1.35 -24.11 9.03
N GLU A 295 -1.56 -22.89 9.55
CA GLU A 295 -0.56 -22.23 10.41
C GLU A 295 -0.40 -22.95 11.75
N VAL A 296 -1.51 -23.36 12.38
CA VAL A 296 -1.48 -24.12 13.64
C VAL A 296 -0.77 -25.46 13.46
N LEU A 297 -1.09 -26.22 12.41
CA LEU A 297 -0.44 -27.51 12.11
C LEU A 297 1.08 -27.35 11.92
N ARG A 298 1.51 -26.30 11.22
CA ARG A 298 2.95 -26.00 11.05
C ARG A 298 3.62 -25.59 12.35
N SER A 299 2.95 -24.78 13.20
CA SER A 299 3.49 -24.40 14.51
C SER A 299 3.73 -25.62 15.42
N LYS A 300 3.00 -26.71 15.16
CA LYS A 300 3.12 -28.03 15.80
C LYS A 300 4.01 -29.00 15.02
N ASP A 301 4.74 -28.51 14.01
CA ASP A 301 5.68 -29.28 13.19
C ASP A 301 5.05 -30.48 12.45
N ILE A 302 3.78 -30.33 12.04
CA ILE A 302 3.06 -31.30 11.20
C ILE A 302 3.36 -31.01 9.71
N PRO A 303 3.81 -32.00 8.93
CA PRO A 303 4.16 -31.83 7.53
C PRO A 303 2.91 -31.70 6.66
N LEU A 304 2.85 -30.66 5.83
CA LEU A 304 1.68 -30.40 4.98
C LEU A 304 2.00 -29.70 3.66
N ILE A 305 1.16 -29.96 2.66
CA ILE A 305 1.09 -29.24 1.38
C ILE A 305 -0.35 -28.77 1.12
N ARG A 306 -0.52 -27.71 0.30
CA ARG A 306 -1.84 -27.09 0.06
C ARG A 306 -2.00 -26.59 -1.37
N HIS A 307 -3.20 -26.73 -1.91
CA HIS A 307 -3.66 -26.05 -3.12
C HIS A 307 -5.02 -25.36 -2.92
N HIS A 308 -5.25 -24.25 -3.62
CA HIS A 308 -6.46 -23.45 -3.51
C HIS A 308 -6.98 -23.00 -4.88
N TYR A 309 -8.27 -23.23 -5.14
CA TYR A 309 -8.92 -23.05 -6.45
C TYR A 309 -9.63 -21.71 -6.65
N PHE A 310 -9.87 -20.90 -5.61
CA PHE A 310 -10.63 -19.64 -5.75
C PHE A 310 -9.91 -18.60 -6.62
N LEU A 311 -10.64 -18.02 -7.59
CA LEU A 311 -10.30 -16.78 -8.28
C LEU A 311 -11.31 -15.69 -7.86
N SER A 312 -10.83 -14.61 -7.24
CA SER A 312 -11.70 -13.44 -6.99
C SER A 312 -12.18 -12.82 -8.31
N SER A 313 -13.32 -12.13 -8.36
CA SER A 313 -13.83 -11.42 -9.56
C SER A 313 -12.85 -10.41 -10.19
N THR A 314 -11.84 -9.98 -9.44
CA THR A 314 -10.79 -9.07 -9.89
C THR A 314 -9.43 -9.77 -10.06
N ASP A 315 -9.34 -11.09 -9.82
CA ASP A 315 -8.18 -11.95 -10.04
C ASP A 315 -7.88 -12.09 -11.53
N ARG A 316 -6.61 -11.95 -11.89
CA ARG A 316 -6.12 -12.11 -13.27
C ARG A 316 -4.94 -13.06 -13.34
N THR A 317 -4.70 -13.84 -12.28
CA THR A 317 -3.61 -14.82 -12.26
C THR A 317 -3.82 -15.90 -13.33
N HIS A 318 -2.72 -16.27 -14.00
CA HIS A 318 -2.69 -17.30 -15.02
C HIS A 318 -3.25 -18.63 -14.48
N ASP A 319 -4.21 -19.21 -15.22
CA ASP A 319 -4.72 -20.58 -15.16
C ASP A 319 -4.38 -21.40 -13.90
N ARG A 320 -5.27 -21.35 -12.90
CA ARG A 320 -5.19 -22.17 -11.67
C ARG A 320 -6.05 -23.44 -11.73
N LEU A 321 -6.81 -23.62 -12.80
CA LEU A 321 -7.79 -24.68 -12.92
C LEU A 321 -7.19 -25.89 -13.66
N SER A 322 -6.23 -25.67 -14.56
CA SER A 322 -5.58 -26.72 -15.32
C SER A 322 -4.88 -27.78 -14.43
N PRO A 323 -5.15 -29.08 -14.65
CA PRO A 323 -4.57 -30.16 -13.84
C PRO A 323 -3.05 -30.10 -13.76
N TYR A 324 -2.38 -29.82 -14.88
CA TYR A 324 -0.92 -29.73 -14.94
C TYR A 324 -0.36 -28.67 -13.97
N VAL A 325 -1.03 -27.52 -13.83
CA VAL A 325 -0.62 -26.45 -12.90
C VAL A 325 -0.80 -26.89 -11.45
N VAL A 326 -1.88 -27.59 -11.14
CA VAL A 326 -2.14 -28.14 -9.81
C VAL A 326 -1.12 -29.23 -9.45
N HIS A 327 -0.84 -30.14 -10.39
CA HIS A 327 0.13 -31.22 -10.23
C HIS A 327 1.52 -30.68 -9.98
N ASP A 328 1.97 -29.77 -10.85
CA ASP A 328 3.22 -29.07 -10.66
C ASP A 328 3.20 -28.47 -9.26
N SER A 329 2.19 -27.63 -8.93
CA SER A 329 2.05 -26.91 -7.64
C SER A 329 2.35 -27.78 -6.43
N LEU A 330 1.75 -28.98 -6.37
CA LEU A 330 1.94 -29.90 -5.26
C LEU A 330 3.32 -30.56 -5.27
N LEU A 331 3.82 -30.98 -6.44
CA LEU A 331 5.16 -31.56 -6.59
C LEU A 331 6.28 -30.58 -6.19
N GLY A 332 6.17 -29.32 -6.59
CA GLY A 332 7.17 -28.31 -6.21
C GLY A 332 7.15 -27.99 -4.72
N GLN A 333 5.99 -28.05 -4.06
CA GLN A 333 5.92 -27.95 -2.59
C GLN A 333 6.63 -29.12 -1.91
N ILE A 334 6.38 -30.36 -2.37
CA ILE A 334 7.11 -31.55 -1.88
C ILE A 334 8.61 -31.36 -2.04
N GLY A 335 9.06 -30.96 -3.24
CA GLY A 335 10.49 -30.81 -3.54
C GLY A 335 11.17 -29.71 -2.74
N ARG A 336 10.40 -28.77 -2.17
CA ARG A 336 10.92 -27.62 -1.44
C ARG A 336 10.86 -27.78 0.08
N PHE A 337 9.75 -28.27 0.63
CA PHE A 337 9.55 -28.40 2.09
C PHE A 337 9.81 -29.81 2.60
N HIS A 338 9.79 -30.78 1.71
CA HIS A 338 9.88 -32.19 2.03
C HIS A 338 10.97 -32.87 1.20
N TYR A 339 12.02 -32.13 0.80
CA TYR A 339 13.14 -32.67 0.02
C TYR A 339 13.84 -33.84 0.73
N GLN A 340 13.85 -33.82 2.07
CA GLN A 340 14.38 -34.88 2.92
C GLN A 340 13.68 -36.23 2.74
N THR A 341 12.46 -36.26 2.20
CA THR A 341 11.73 -37.51 1.96
C THR A 341 12.30 -38.31 0.79
N GLY A 342 13.10 -37.67 -0.08
CA GLY A 342 13.63 -38.28 -1.30
C GLY A 342 12.59 -38.48 -2.41
N ALA A 343 11.39 -37.90 -2.28
CA ALA A 343 10.35 -38.00 -3.29
C ALA A 343 10.81 -37.41 -4.64
N LYS A 344 10.49 -38.10 -5.74
CA LYS A 344 10.75 -37.62 -7.10
C LYS A 344 9.78 -36.50 -7.45
N THR A 345 10.29 -35.30 -7.73
CA THR A 345 9.47 -34.09 -7.96
C THR A 345 9.78 -33.37 -9.28
N LYS A 346 10.60 -33.98 -10.13
CA LYS A 346 11.03 -33.40 -11.41
C LYS A 346 10.97 -34.43 -12.54
N GLY A 347 10.84 -33.93 -13.78
CA GLY A 347 10.77 -34.76 -14.99
C GLY A 347 9.42 -35.44 -15.13
N ASP A 348 9.42 -36.74 -15.38
CA ASP A 348 8.27 -37.65 -15.41
C ASP A 348 7.75 -37.99 -14.00
N ALA A 349 7.75 -37.04 -13.07
CA ALA A 349 7.30 -37.25 -11.70
C ALA A 349 5.78 -37.42 -11.64
N VAL A 350 5.31 -38.51 -11.02
CA VAL A 350 3.89 -38.78 -10.79
C VAL A 350 3.51 -38.29 -9.39
N LEU A 351 2.47 -37.45 -9.29
CA LEU A 351 2.07 -36.84 -8.02
C LEU A 351 1.72 -37.90 -6.96
N GLY A 352 0.95 -38.92 -7.34
CA GLY A 352 0.56 -40.00 -6.41
C GLY A 352 1.76 -40.72 -5.76
N GLU A 353 2.83 -40.98 -6.52
CA GLU A 353 4.05 -41.64 -6.01
C GLU A 353 4.84 -40.73 -5.06
N ALA A 354 4.93 -39.43 -5.39
CA ALA A 354 5.59 -38.44 -4.55
C ALA A 354 4.86 -38.26 -3.20
N LEU A 355 3.53 -38.24 -3.23
CA LEU A 355 2.69 -38.19 -2.04
C LEU A 355 2.87 -39.43 -1.16
N ALA A 356 2.85 -40.63 -1.75
CA ALA A 356 3.05 -41.88 -1.03
C ALA A 356 4.44 -41.95 -0.38
N THR A 357 5.48 -41.48 -1.08
CA THR A 357 6.84 -41.42 -0.54
C THR A 357 6.93 -40.48 0.67
N CYS A 358 6.29 -39.30 0.60
CA CYS A 358 6.24 -38.37 1.73
C CYS A 358 5.48 -38.94 2.91
N ALA A 359 4.31 -39.52 2.68
CA ALA A 359 3.49 -40.12 3.72
C ALA A 359 4.21 -41.25 4.45
N ALA A 360 4.92 -42.12 3.71
CA ALA A 360 5.72 -43.21 4.26
C ALA A 360 6.93 -42.71 5.05
N TYR A 361 7.58 -41.61 4.63
CA TYR A 361 8.65 -40.98 5.39
C TYR A 361 8.14 -40.47 6.74
N TYR A 362 7.07 -39.66 6.73
CA TYR A 362 6.56 -39.07 7.97
C TYR A 362 5.87 -40.06 8.91
N LYS A 363 5.41 -41.20 8.37
CA LYS A 363 4.95 -42.32 9.19
C LYS A 363 6.04 -42.81 10.14
N LYS A 364 7.30 -42.85 9.66
CA LYS A 364 8.46 -43.23 10.48
C LYS A 364 8.81 -42.19 11.53
N GLU A 365 8.51 -40.92 11.25
CA GLU A 365 8.68 -39.79 12.17
C GLU A 365 7.51 -39.65 13.17
N GLY A 366 6.52 -40.54 13.12
CA GLY A 366 5.34 -40.50 13.99
C GLY A 366 4.41 -39.32 13.72
N LYS A 367 4.39 -38.80 12.48
CA LYS A 367 3.59 -37.63 12.09
C LYS A 367 2.71 -37.92 10.87
N PRO A 368 1.46 -37.45 10.84
CA PRO A 368 0.61 -37.56 9.65
C PRO A 368 1.09 -36.60 8.56
N PHE A 369 1.00 -37.00 7.28
CA PHE A 369 1.26 -36.11 6.15
C PHE A 369 -0.04 -35.54 5.60
N VAL A 370 -0.21 -34.21 5.69
CA VAL A 370 -1.49 -33.55 5.40
C VAL A 370 -1.49 -32.88 4.02
N VAL A 371 -2.51 -33.14 3.21
CA VAL A 371 -2.75 -32.50 1.91
C VAL A 371 -4.05 -31.71 2.00
N VAL A 372 -4.01 -30.40 1.72
CA VAL A 372 -5.20 -29.53 1.79
C VAL A 372 -5.61 -29.06 0.39
N MET A 373 -6.85 -29.34 -0.02
CA MET A 373 -7.46 -28.87 -1.27
C MET A 373 -8.67 -27.99 -0.95
N ASP A 374 -8.62 -26.69 -1.24
CA ASP A 374 -9.63 -25.72 -0.80
C ASP A 374 -10.28 -25.00 -2.00
N GLY A 375 -11.60 -24.83 -1.98
CA GLY A 375 -12.37 -24.07 -2.98
C GLY A 375 -12.81 -24.87 -4.20
N LEU A 376 -13.08 -26.18 -4.09
CA LEU A 376 -13.43 -27.04 -5.24
C LEU A 376 -14.61 -26.49 -6.07
N ASP A 377 -15.59 -25.86 -5.42
CA ASP A 377 -16.78 -25.29 -6.06
C ASP A 377 -16.47 -24.19 -7.10
N HIS A 378 -15.28 -23.60 -7.04
CA HIS A 378 -14.83 -22.61 -8.01
C HIS A 378 -14.53 -23.20 -9.38
N VAL A 379 -14.03 -24.45 -9.45
CA VAL A 379 -13.63 -25.05 -10.73
C VAL A 379 -14.83 -25.19 -11.65
N TRP A 380 -15.93 -25.79 -11.19
CA TRP A 380 -17.16 -25.89 -11.98
C TRP A 380 -17.69 -24.51 -12.41
N ARG A 381 -17.69 -23.55 -11.47
CA ARG A 381 -18.24 -22.22 -11.68
C ARG A 381 -17.46 -21.40 -12.71
N GLU A 382 -16.14 -21.54 -12.70
CA GLU A 382 -15.22 -20.70 -13.47
C GLU A 382 -14.74 -21.39 -14.76
N ASN A 383 -14.80 -22.72 -14.83
CA ASN A 383 -14.45 -23.53 -16.00
C ASN A 383 -15.67 -23.92 -16.84
N ALA A 384 -16.60 -22.99 -17.07
CA ALA A 384 -17.77 -23.20 -17.94
C ALA A 384 -18.58 -24.49 -17.64
N SER A 385 -18.73 -24.87 -16.36
CA SER A 385 -19.42 -26.09 -15.92
C SER A 385 -18.72 -27.40 -16.32
N ASP A 386 -17.39 -27.39 -16.40
CA ASP A 386 -16.57 -28.59 -16.63
C ASP A 386 -15.80 -29.00 -15.36
N LYS A 387 -16.04 -30.24 -14.90
CA LYS A 387 -15.39 -30.84 -13.72
C LYS A 387 -14.17 -31.72 -14.04
N GLU A 388 -13.88 -32.01 -15.32
CA GLU A 388 -12.79 -32.93 -15.70
C GLU A 388 -11.45 -32.58 -15.02
N PRO A 389 -11.07 -31.29 -14.87
CA PRO A 389 -9.83 -30.96 -14.16
C PRO A 389 -9.76 -31.45 -12.70
N LEU A 390 -10.89 -31.50 -12.00
CA LEU A 390 -10.97 -32.03 -10.64
C LEU A 390 -10.82 -33.54 -10.63
N ASP A 391 -11.46 -34.25 -11.57
CA ASP A 391 -11.38 -35.70 -11.65
C ASP A 391 -9.94 -36.18 -11.92
N ASP A 392 -9.21 -35.48 -12.79
CA ASP A 392 -7.81 -35.78 -13.11
C ASP A 392 -6.89 -35.67 -11.87
N VAL A 393 -7.01 -34.57 -11.12
CA VAL A 393 -6.19 -34.33 -9.92
C VAL A 393 -6.58 -35.32 -8.82
N PHE A 394 -7.88 -35.49 -8.53
CA PHE A 394 -8.35 -36.40 -7.48
C PHE A 394 -8.12 -37.88 -7.82
N GLY A 395 -7.97 -38.21 -9.11
CA GLY A 395 -7.49 -39.50 -9.59
C GLY A 395 -6.11 -39.90 -9.04
N GLN A 396 -5.29 -38.93 -8.63
CA GLN A 396 -3.97 -39.17 -8.01
C GLN A 396 -3.95 -38.93 -6.48
N LEU A 397 -4.98 -38.29 -5.92
CA LEU A 397 -5.10 -38.04 -4.47
C LEU A 397 -5.88 -39.14 -3.73
N ILE A 398 -6.82 -39.79 -4.41
CA ILE A 398 -7.72 -40.80 -3.85
C ILE A 398 -7.58 -42.09 -4.67
N PRO A 399 -7.40 -43.28 -4.07
CA PRO A 399 -7.33 -43.52 -2.63
C PRO A 399 -6.09 -42.90 -2.00
N THR A 400 -6.24 -42.44 -0.77
CA THR A 400 -5.17 -41.79 -0.01
C THR A 400 -4.08 -42.79 0.35
N ALA A 401 -2.82 -42.39 0.24
CA ALA A 401 -1.70 -43.20 0.71
C ALA A 401 -1.78 -43.44 2.23
N ASP A 402 -1.20 -44.54 2.70
CA ASP A 402 -1.08 -44.84 4.13
C ASP A 402 -0.33 -43.72 4.86
N ASN A 403 -0.85 -43.28 6.02
CA ASN A 403 -0.40 -42.10 6.78
C ASN A 403 -0.55 -40.73 6.06
N MET A 404 -1.28 -40.68 4.94
CA MET A 404 -1.68 -39.44 4.29
C MET A 404 -3.11 -39.06 4.70
N MET A 405 -3.32 -37.80 5.05
CA MET A 405 -4.63 -37.22 5.30
C MET A 405 -4.96 -36.16 4.25
N LEU A 406 -6.11 -36.30 3.60
CA LEU A 406 -6.64 -35.33 2.64
C LEU A 406 -7.73 -34.48 3.29
N ILE A 407 -7.50 -33.17 3.42
CA ILE A 407 -8.50 -32.21 3.88
C ILE A 407 -9.06 -31.47 2.68
N VAL A 408 -10.37 -31.51 2.49
CA VAL A 408 -11.07 -30.88 1.36
C VAL A 408 -11.98 -29.77 1.85
N GLY A 409 -11.86 -28.57 1.30
CA GLY A 409 -12.77 -27.44 1.53
C GLY A 409 -13.67 -27.18 0.32
N THR A 410 -14.99 -27.22 0.49
CA THR A 410 -15.95 -26.97 -0.60
C THR A 410 -17.24 -26.31 -0.10
N GLN A 411 -17.98 -25.64 -0.98
CA GLN A 411 -19.38 -25.26 -0.75
C GLN A 411 -20.34 -26.46 -0.88
N PRO A 412 -21.56 -26.39 -0.30
CA PRO A 412 -22.59 -27.41 -0.47
C PRO A 412 -23.22 -27.33 -1.89
N VAL A 413 -22.44 -27.68 -2.91
CA VAL A 413 -22.88 -27.80 -4.31
C VAL A 413 -23.50 -29.16 -4.59
N ALA A 414 -24.05 -29.40 -5.79
CA ALA A 414 -24.55 -30.73 -6.19
C ALA A 414 -23.39 -31.71 -6.46
N ASP A 415 -23.63 -33.02 -6.30
CA ASP A 415 -22.59 -34.07 -6.51
C ASP A 415 -22.00 -34.02 -7.93
N ALA A 416 -22.82 -33.66 -8.93
CA ALA A 416 -22.37 -33.51 -10.32
C ALA A 416 -21.30 -32.42 -10.53
N GLN A 417 -21.05 -31.55 -9.53
CA GLN A 417 -20.04 -30.49 -9.59
C GLN A 417 -18.73 -30.87 -8.88
N LEU A 418 -18.65 -32.08 -8.31
CA LEU A 418 -17.54 -32.57 -7.49
C LEU A 418 -16.85 -33.76 -8.16
N PRO A 419 -15.58 -34.03 -7.83
CA PRO A 419 -14.87 -35.17 -8.40
C PRO A 419 -15.46 -36.50 -7.91
N ASP A 420 -15.61 -37.45 -8.82
CA ASP A 420 -16.36 -38.70 -8.57
C ASP A 420 -15.73 -39.52 -7.45
N ARG A 421 -14.40 -39.56 -7.39
CA ARG A 421 -13.66 -40.24 -6.32
C ARG A 421 -13.92 -39.63 -4.94
N LEU A 422 -14.10 -38.32 -4.85
CA LEU A 422 -14.43 -37.67 -3.57
C LEU A 422 -15.82 -38.10 -3.09
N VAL A 423 -16.81 -38.10 -3.99
CA VAL A 423 -18.19 -38.50 -3.67
C VAL A 423 -18.25 -39.96 -3.20
N ILE A 424 -17.49 -40.85 -3.83
CA ILE A 424 -17.42 -42.28 -3.47
C ILE A 424 -16.73 -42.50 -2.12
N HIS A 425 -15.59 -41.86 -1.87
CA HIS A 425 -14.75 -42.14 -0.71
C HIS A 425 -15.01 -41.22 0.51
N SER A 426 -15.70 -40.10 0.31
CA SER A 426 -16.17 -39.18 1.35
C SER A 426 -17.61 -38.76 1.04
N PRO A 427 -18.60 -39.62 1.34
CA PRO A 427 -20.00 -39.30 1.08
C PRO A 427 -20.52 -38.22 2.03
N ARG A 428 -21.53 -37.45 1.62
CA ARG A 428 -22.05 -36.28 2.37
C ARG A 428 -22.32 -36.48 3.86
N PRO A 429 -22.87 -37.62 4.33
CA PRO A 429 -23.09 -37.82 5.77
C PRO A 429 -21.80 -37.81 6.60
N ALA A 430 -20.64 -38.05 5.99
CA ALA A 430 -19.33 -38.01 6.65
C ALA A 430 -18.72 -36.59 6.69
N TRP A 431 -19.30 -35.63 5.95
CA TRP A 431 -18.76 -34.28 5.88
C TRP A 431 -18.95 -33.53 7.19
N LYS A 432 -17.98 -32.68 7.52
CA LYS A 432 -18.02 -31.80 8.67
C LYS A 432 -18.49 -30.42 8.21
N GLU A 433 -19.53 -29.90 8.83
CA GLU A 433 -19.95 -28.52 8.60
C GLU A 433 -19.16 -27.58 9.50
N LEU A 434 -18.63 -26.48 8.94
CA LEU A 434 -17.98 -25.43 9.72
C LEU A 434 -19.04 -24.65 10.50
N PRO A 435 -19.01 -24.68 11.85
CA PRO A 435 -20.01 -23.97 12.65
C PRO A 435 -19.94 -22.44 12.44
N PRO A 436 -21.06 -21.71 12.69
CA PRO A 436 -21.02 -20.27 12.86
C PRO A 436 -20.07 -19.84 13.98
N MET A 437 -19.77 -18.55 14.03
CA MET A 437 -19.11 -17.94 15.19
C MET A 437 -19.97 -18.13 16.44
N SER A 438 -19.39 -18.75 17.45
CA SER A 438 -19.97 -18.78 18.79
C SER A 438 -20.14 -17.36 19.36
N ALA A 439 -21.02 -17.19 20.35
CA ALA A 439 -21.18 -15.92 21.06
C ALA A 439 -19.83 -15.37 21.60
N VAL A 440 -18.93 -16.25 22.06
CA VAL A 440 -17.59 -15.89 22.52
C VAL A 440 -16.71 -15.38 21.37
N ALA A 441 -16.81 -15.97 20.19
CA ALA A 441 -16.09 -15.51 19.01
C ALA A 441 -16.63 -14.16 18.50
N VAL A 442 -17.95 -13.94 18.54
CA VAL A 442 -18.58 -12.65 18.19
C VAL A 442 -18.16 -11.55 19.18
N MET A 443 -18.25 -11.81 20.49
CA MET A 443 -17.79 -10.86 21.52
C MET A 443 -16.30 -10.55 21.35
N GLY A 444 -15.47 -11.57 21.14
CA GLY A 444 -14.03 -11.39 20.90
C GLY A 444 -13.69 -10.62 19.62
N TYR A 445 -14.56 -10.68 18.60
CA TYR A 445 -14.46 -9.84 17.41
C TYR A 445 -14.79 -8.39 17.74
N LEU A 446 -15.89 -8.11 18.44
CA LEU A 446 -16.28 -6.74 18.82
C LEU A 446 -15.30 -6.09 19.80
N GLU A 447 -14.79 -6.83 20.79
CA GLU A 447 -13.73 -6.40 21.72
C GLU A 447 -12.53 -5.82 20.97
N LYS A 448 -12.18 -6.47 19.87
CA LYS A 448 -11.03 -6.10 19.04
C LYS A 448 -11.33 -4.87 18.18
N GLU A 449 -12.52 -4.78 17.61
CA GLU A 449 -12.96 -3.57 16.89
C GLU A 449 -12.99 -2.34 17.82
N ILE A 450 -13.34 -2.53 19.09
CA ILE A 450 -13.22 -1.50 20.13
C ILE A 450 -11.75 -1.21 20.46
N GLY A 451 -10.92 -2.24 20.64
CA GLY A 451 -9.49 -2.08 20.86
C GLY A 451 -8.75 -1.38 19.71
N TYR A 452 -9.30 -1.44 18.49
CA TYR A 452 -8.82 -0.70 17.32
C TYR A 452 -9.38 0.72 17.21
N GLY A 453 -10.24 1.14 18.13
CA GLY A 453 -10.90 2.46 18.12
C GLY A 453 -11.88 2.63 16.96
N ARG A 454 -12.36 1.53 16.37
CA ARG A 454 -13.29 1.56 15.22
C ARG A 454 -14.74 1.55 15.64
N LEU A 455 -15.02 0.78 16.68
CA LEU A 455 -16.31 0.70 17.34
C LEU A 455 -16.14 1.25 18.75
N LYS A 456 -17.17 1.90 19.29
CA LYS A 456 -17.19 2.29 20.70
C LYS A 456 -18.44 1.74 21.38
N PRO A 457 -18.40 1.46 22.68
CA PRO A 457 -19.62 1.30 23.46
C PRO A 457 -20.44 2.58 23.41
N GLN A 458 -21.78 2.48 23.51
CA GLN A 458 -22.64 3.66 23.53
C GLN A 458 -22.36 4.56 24.76
N ASN A 459 -22.15 3.95 25.93
CA ASN A 459 -21.83 4.63 27.18
C ASN A 459 -20.54 4.08 27.79
N ASP A 460 -19.54 4.95 28.02
CA ASP A 460 -18.22 4.56 28.56
C ASP A 460 -18.31 3.97 29.98
N HIS A 461 -19.19 4.51 30.83
CA HIS A 461 -19.41 4.00 32.18
C HIS A 461 -19.98 2.56 32.21
N HIS A 462 -20.66 2.15 31.14
CA HIS A 462 -21.27 0.82 30.98
C HIS A 462 -20.60 0.03 29.85
N ALA A 463 -19.34 0.33 29.51
CA ALA A 463 -18.65 -0.22 28.35
C ALA A 463 -18.67 -1.76 28.29
N ARG A 464 -18.48 -2.44 29.44
CA ARG A 464 -18.48 -3.90 29.52
C ARG A 464 -19.87 -4.51 29.34
N GLU A 465 -20.90 -3.87 29.89
CA GLU A 465 -22.30 -4.30 29.77
C GLU A 465 -22.77 -4.12 28.33
N ASN A 466 -22.54 -2.93 27.75
CA ASN A 466 -22.81 -2.62 26.35
C ASN A 466 -22.14 -3.60 25.38
N LEU A 467 -20.88 -3.98 25.64
CA LEU A 467 -20.18 -5.00 24.86
C LEU A 467 -20.84 -6.37 25.01
N ALA A 468 -21.16 -6.80 26.23
CA ALA A 468 -21.73 -8.12 26.48
C ALA A 468 -23.14 -8.26 25.88
N GLU A 469 -24.02 -7.29 26.15
CA GLU A 469 -25.41 -7.26 25.66
C GLU A 469 -25.45 -7.04 24.15
N GLY A 470 -24.65 -6.09 23.63
CA GLY A 470 -24.52 -5.85 22.20
C GLY A 470 -23.96 -7.07 21.45
N ALA A 471 -22.97 -7.78 22.00
CA ALA A 471 -22.44 -9.00 21.41
C ALA A 471 -23.47 -10.15 21.44
N HIS A 472 -24.21 -10.28 22.53
CA HIS A 472 -25.28 -11.27 22.66
C HIS A 472 -26.36 -11.04 21.59
N GLU A 473 -26.83 -9.81 21.46
CA GLU A 473 -27.86 -9.45 20.51
C GLU A 473 -27.36 -9.55 19.06
N LEU A 474 -26.11 -9.16 18.79
CA LEU A 474 -25.50 -9.30 17.47
C LEU A 474 -25.40 -10.78 17.08
N HIS A 475 -24.98 -11.65 18.00
CA HIS A 475 -24.99 -13.09 17.77
C HIS A 475 -26.41 -13.62 17.54
N ARG A 476 -27.42 -13.13 18.26
CA ARG A 476 -28.82 -13.51 18.09
C ARG A 476 -29.36 -13.15 16.70
N ILE A 477 -29.15 -11.93 16.23
CA ILE A 477 -29.69 -11.51 14.92
C ILE A 477 -28.91 -12.08 13.74
N THR A 478 -27.62 -12.39 13.90
CA THR A 478 -26.76 -12.92 12.83
C THR A 478 -26.66 -14.45 12.84
N GLN A 479 -27.13 -15.11 13.90
CA GLN A 479 -26.87 -16.54 14.18
C GLN A 479 -25.38 -16.91 14.12
N GLY A 480 -24.50 -15.94 14.41
CA GLY A 480 -23.05 -16.09 14.33
C GLY A 480 -22.50 -16.22 12.91
N HIS A 481 -23.25 -15.89 11.86
CA HIS A 481 -22.74 -15.95 10.49
C HIS A 481 -21.63 -14.89 10.28
N PRO A 482 -20.36 -15.25 9.98
CA PRO A 482 -19.25 -14.30 9.96
C PRO A 482 -19.45 -13.09 9.05
N LEU A 483 -19.93 -13.31 7.81
CA LEU A 483 -20.23 -12.22 6.89
C LEU A 483 -21.30 -11.27 7.43
N HIS A 484 -22.29 -11.78 8.16
CA HIS A 484 -23.38 -10.99 8.72
C HIS A 484 -22.90 -10.20 9.94
N VAL A 485 -22.03 -10.80 10.78
CA VAL A 485 -21.35 -10.11 11.87
C VAL A 485 -20.52 -8.94 11.33
N ILE A 486 -19.80 -9.13 10.22
CA ILE A 486 -19.05 -8.05 9.56
C ILE A 486 -20.00 -6.97 9.06
N TYR A 487 -21.03 -7.30 8.29
CA TYR A 487 -21.99 -6.31 7.75
C TYR A 487 -22.71 -5.54 8.84
N ALA A 488 -23.17 -6.21 9.89
CA ALA A 488 -23.80 -5.57 11.03
C ALA A 488 -22.82 -4.65 11.77
N THR A 489 -21.57 -5.07 11.94
CA THR A 489 -20.56 -4.24 12.58
C THR A 489 -20.18 -3.03 11.73
N GLU A 490 -20.00 -3.18 10.41
CA GLU A 490 -19.75 -2.05 9.51
C GLU A 490 -20.93 -1.08 9.49
N TYR A 491 -22.16 -1.58 9.59
CA TYR A 491 -23.35 -0.73 9.72
C TYR A 491 -23.29 0.12 11.01
N LEU A 492 -22.99 -0.49 12.16
CA LEU A 492 -22.83 0.22 13.44
C LEU A 492 -21.69 1.25 13.41
N ILE A 493 -20.56 0.90 12.79
CA ILE A 493 -19.42 1.80 12.61
C ILE A 493 -19.81 2.98 11.73
N ASN A 494 -20.59 2.74 10.68
CA ASN A 494 -21.03 3.76 9.75
C ASN A 494 -22.12 4.68 10.33
N SER A 495 -22.94 4.19 11.27
CA SER A 495 -23.96 5.01 11.96
C SER A 495 -23.35 5.91 13.04
N GLY A 496 -22.25 5.50 13.68
CA GLY A 496 -21.58 6.30 14.72
C GLY A 496 -22.27 6.30 16.08
N GLU A 497 -23.42 5.65 16.21
CA GLU A 497 -24.24 5.60 17.43
C GLU A 497 -23.60 4.77 18.56
N GLY A 498 -22.60 3.94 18.23
CA GLY A 498 -21.93 3.06 19.18
C GLY A 498 -22.58 1.69 19.31
N LEU A 499 -22.05 0.87 20.22
CA LEU A 499 -22.50 -0.49 20.49
C LEU A 499 -23.38 -0.54 21.74
N SER A 500 -24.61 -1.02 21.59
CA SER A 500 -25.52 -1.45 22.65
C SER A 500 -26.56 -2.43 22.09
N GLU A 501 -27.30 -3.13 22.95
CA GLU A 501 -28.40 -4.01 22.52
C GLU A 501 -29.42 -3.26 21.65
N TRP A 502 -29.84 -2.07 22.09
CA TRP A 502 -30.88 -1.29 21.40
C TRP A 502 -30.48 -0.91 19.98
N ILE A 503 -29.23 -0.44 19.77
CA ILE A 503 -28.74 -0.04 18.43
C ILE A 503 -28.64 -1.28 17.53
N VAL A 504 -28.17 -2.42 18.07
CA VAL A 504 -28.09 -3.66 17.30
C VAL A 504 -29.47 -4.13 16.82
N GLN A 505 -30.52 -3.93 17.62
CA GLN A 505 -31.90 -4.24 17.22
C GLN A 505 -32.42 -3.36 16.07
N GLN A 506 -31.83 -2.19 15.83
CA GLN A 506 -32.23 -1.28 14.74
C GLN A 506 -31.56 -1.59 13.40
N ILE A 507 -30.65 -2.58 13.34
CA ILE A 507 -29.96 -2.93 12.09
C ILE A 507 -30.98 -3.42 11.05
N PRO A 508 -31.02 -2.82 9.84
CA PRO A 508 -32.03 -3.13 8.84
C PRO A 508 -31.77 -4.47 8.15
N GLY A 509 -32.85 -5.15 7.77
CA GLY A 509 -32.83 -6.42 7.03
C GLY A 509 -32.85 -7.66 7.92
N ASP A 510 -32.98 -8.83 7.29
CA ASP A 510 -32.96 -10.12 7.98
C ASP A 510 -31.57 -10.77 7.88
N LEU A 511 -30.81 -10.71 8.97
CA LEU A 511 -29.48 -11.30 9.09
C LEU A 511 -29.51 -12.74 9.64
N GLY A 512 -30.69 -13.28 9.96
CA GLY A 512 -30.82 -14.57 10.66
C GLY A 512 -30.71 -15.80 9.74
N GLN A 513 -30.75 -15.61 8.43
CA GLN A 513 -30.76 -16.67 7.42
C GLN A 513 -29.47 -16.65 6.57
N ASP A 514 -29.57 -16.94 5.27
CA ASP A 514 -28.45 -16.84 4.34
C ASP A 514 -28.25 -15.41 3.81
N ALA A 515 -27.10 -15.19 3.16
CA ALA A 515 -26.77 -13.87 2.61
C ALA A 515 -27.78 -13.40 1.56
N SER A 516 -28.39 -14.30 0.78
CA SER A 516 -29.39 -13.97 -0.24
C SER A 516 -30.65 -13.38 0.39
N THR A 517 -31.11 -13.95 1.51
CA THR A 517 -32.27 -13.47 2.27
C THR A 517 -32.01 -12.08 2.83
N TYR A 518 -30.81 -11.85 3.37
CA TYR A 518 -30.39 -10.54 3.83
C TYR A 518 -30.41 -9.52 2.68
N TYR A 519 -29.77 -9.83 1.56
CA TYR A 519 -29.75 -8.93 0.40
C TYR A 519 -31.14 -8.68 -0.17
N GLU A 520 -32.04 -9.67 -0.19
CA GLU A 520 -33.44 -9.48 -0.62
C GLU A 520 -34.17 -8.51 0.29
N SER A 521 -34.03 -8.70 1.60
CA SER A 521 -34.68 -7.86 2.60
C SER A 521 -34.23 -6.39 2.50
N LEU A 522 -32.96 -6.16 2.17
CA LEU A 522 -32.43 -4.83 1.87
C LEU A 522 -32.93 -4.34 0.51
N TRP A 523 -32.81 -5.14 -0.55
CA TRP A 523 -33.18 -4.78 -1.92
C TRP A 523 -34.58 -4.18 -2.01
N LEU A 524 -35.54 -4.77 -1.29
CA LEU A 524 -36.92 -4.30 -1.22
C LEU A 524 -37.07 -2.91 -0.61
N ARG A 525 -36.15 -2.50 0.28
CA ARG A 525 -36.13 -1.20 0.97
C ARG A 525 -35.28 -0.15 0.23
N LEU A 526 -34.36 -0.59 -0.63
CA LEU A 526 -33.49 0.31 -1.39
C LEU A 526 -34.28 1.13 -2.41
N THR A 527 -33.87 2.39 -2.56
CA THR A 527 -34.34 3.26 -3.64
C THR A 527 -33.88 2.73 -5.01
N PHE A 528 -34.55 3.14 -6.09
CA PHE A 528 -34.12 2.76 -7.45
C PHE A 528 -32.68 3.20 -7.76
N ALA A 529 -32.29 4.36 -7.24
CA ALA A 529 -30.92 4.87 -7.35
C ALA A 529 -29.90 3.95 -6.67
N GLN A 530 -30.19 3.49 -5.46
CA GLN A 530 -29.33 2.54 -4.73
C GLN A 530 -29.23 1.20 -5.44
N ARG A 531 -30.32 0.71 -6.02
CA ARG A 531 -30.31 -0.50 -6.84
C ARG A 531 -29.45 -0.33 -8.08
N ASP A 532 -29.56 0.82 -8.78
CA ASP A 532 -28.71 1.13 -9.93
C ASP A 532 -27.23 1.20 -9.55
N ILE A 533 -26.88 1.76 -8.38
CA ILE A 533 -25.51 1.75 -7.86
C ILE A 533 -25.01 0.32 -7.69
N LEU A 534 -25.80 -0.57 -7.07
CA LEU A 534 -25.44 -1.98 -6.91
C LEU A 534 -25.30 -2.70 -8.26
N VAL A 535 -26.15 -2.37 -9.24
CA VAL A 535 -26.06 -2.89 -10.62
C VAL A 535 -24.74 -2.47 -11.27
N LEU A 536 -24.34 -1.20 -11.16
CA LEU A 536 -23.07 -0.68 -11.67
C LEU A 536 -21.86 -1.36 -11.01
N LEU A 537 -21.88 -1.48 -9.68
CA LEU A 537 -20.83 -2.14 -8.90
C LEU A 537 -20.72 -3.65 -9.21
N ALA A 538 -21.83 -4.29 -9.56
CA ALA A 538 -21.84 -5.71 -9.93
C ALA A 538 -21.35 -5.96 -11.36
N GLU A 539 -21.61 -5.06 -12.31
CA GLU A 539 -21.20 -5.25 -13.71
C GLU A 539 -19.77 -4.79 -13.99
N PHE A 540 -19.37 -3.64 -13.47
CA PHE A 540 -18.07 -3.05 -13.77
C PHE A 540 -17.06 -3.33 -12.65
N SER A 541 -16.04 -4.12 -12.96
CA SER A 541 -15.06 -4.62 -12.00
C SER A 541 -13.92 -3.65 -11.67
N PHE A 542 -13.99 -2.39 -12.11
CA PHE A 542 -13.04 -1.36 -11.69
C PHE A 542 -13.45 -0.73 -10.35
N HIS A 543 -12.49 -0.15 -9.64
CA HIS A 543 -12.76 0.57 -8.40
C HIS A 543 -13.50 1.87 -8.73
N TRP A 544 -14.72 2.01 -8.21
CA TRP A 544 -15.54 3.19 -8.45
C TRP A 544 -15.11 4.34 -7.55
N PRO A 545 -14.65 5.49 -8.09
CA PRO A 545 -14.36 6.66 -7.27
C PRO A 545 -15.58 7.04 -6.44
N SER A 546 -15.39 7.45 -5.18
CA SER A 546 -16.51 7.71 -4.27
C SER A 546 -17.45 8.82 -4.78
N ASN A 547 -16.92 9.80 -5.50
CA ASN A 547 -17.69 10.87 -6.14
C ASN A 547 -18.37 10.46 -7.46
N ALA A 548 -18.13 9.25 -7.98
CA ALA A 548 -18.75 8.81 -9.23
C ALA A 548 -20.29 8.77 -9.10
N PHE A 549 -20.80 8.34 -7.95
CA PHE A 549 -22.24 8.19 -7.70
C PHE A 549 -22.96 9.50 -7.38
N THR A 550 -22.22 10.60 -7.17
CA THR A 550 -22.77 11.96 -7.09
C THR A 550 -22.83 12.66 -8.45
N SER A 551 -22.30 12.03 -9.51
CA SER A 551 -22.26 12.61 -10.84
C SER A 551 -23.63 12.59 -11.53
N SER A 552 -24.08 13.76 -11.96
CA SER A 552 -25.27 13.89 -12.82
C SER A 552 -25.11 13.24 -14.19
N ALA A 553 -23.88 12.98 -14.65
CA ALA A 553 -23.63 12.30 -15.92
C ALA A 553 -23.90 10.78 -15.83
N LEU A 554 -23.73 10.20 -14.64
CA LEU A 554 -23.92 8.79 -14.34
C LEU A 554 -25.35 8.49 -13.88
N LEU A 555 -25.84 9.28 -12.92
CA LEU A 555 -27.07 9.07 -12.18
C LEU A 555 -27.82 10.41 -12.03
N LEU A 556 -29.08 10.47 -12.45
CA LEU A 556 -29.86 11.72 -12.42
C LEU A 556 -30.25 12.12 -11.00
N ASN A 557 -29.88 13.34 -10.57
CA ASN A 557 -30.33 13.99 -9.32
C ASN A 557 -30.23 13.12 -8.06
N ILE A 558 -29.07 12.51 -7.83
CA ILE A 558 -28.83 11.69 -6.64
C ILE A 558 -27.86 12.41 -5.70
N GLY A 559 -28.35 12.73 -4.51
CA GLY A 559 -27.54 13.27 -3.43
C GLY A 559 -26.58 12.22 -2.85
N PRO A 560 -25.42 12.61 -2.31
CA PRO A 560 -24.38 11.72 -1.77
C PRO A 560 -24.83 10.73 -0.67
N GLY A 561 -25.83 11.08 0.15
CA GLY A 561 -26.42 10.24 1.20
C GLY A 561 -27.11 8.97 0.68
N ASN A 562 -27.22 8.79 -0.65
CA ASN A 562 -27.78 7.59 -1.25
C ASN A 562 -26.90 6.35 -1.06
N LEU A 563 -25.61 6.49 -0.75
CA LEU A 563 -24.70 5.35 -0.55
C LEU A 563 -24.79 4.69 0.83
N TRP A 564 -25.24 5.43 1.85
CA TRP A 564 -25.18 4.95 3.24
C TRP A 564 -25.91 3.62 3.45
N ALA A 565 -27.07 3.43 2.83
CA ALA A 565 -27.89 2.22 2.95
C ALA A 565 -27.24 0.95 2.37
N VAL A 566 -26.17 1.09 1.59
CA VAL A 566 -25.43 -0.03 0.98
C VAL A 566 -23.94 -0.01 1.31
N GLU A 567 -23.43 1.05 1.95
CA GLU A 567 -21.98 1.25 2.18
C GLU A 567 -21.38 0.12 3.04
N HIS A 568 -22.13 -0.43 3.99
CA HIS A 568 -21.70 -1.56 4.82
C HIS A 568 -21.55 -2.88 4.04
N LEU A 569 -22.08 -2.95 2.82
CA LEU A 569 -21.89 -4.08 1.90
C LEU A 569 -20.67 -3.91 0.98
N LEU A 570 -20.01 -2.76 1.04
CA LEU A 570 -18.92 -2.37 0.14
C LEU A 570 -17.58 -2.37 0.87
N HIS A 571 -16.52 -2.52 0.10
CA HIS A 571 -15.16 -2.28 0.52
C HIS A 571 -14.62 -1.02 -0.16
N ARG A 572 -14.11 -0.07 0.64
CA ARG A 572 -13.50 1.15 0.15
C ARG A 572 -11.97 1.05 0.21
N THR A 573 -11.33 1.40 -0.89
CA THR A 573 -9.88 1.43 -1.07
C THR A 573 -9.43 2.80 -1.56
N ALA A 574 -8.11 3.05 -1.62
CA ALA A 574 -7.55 4.27 -2.20
C ALA A 574 -8.02 4.49 -3.66
N ALA A 575 -8.16 3.42 -4.44
CA ALA A 575 -8.65 3.51 -5.82
C ALA A 575 -10.17 3.70 -5.96
N GLY A 576 -10.94 3.53 -4.88
CA GLY A 576 -12.40 3.61 -4.90
C GLY A 576 -13.09 2.41 -4.23
N MET A 577 -14.39 2.28 -4.49
CA MET A 577 -15.31 1.33 -3.87
C MET A 577 -15.55 0.11 -4.76
N MET A 578 -15.73 -1.05 -4.13
CA MET A 578 -16.15 -2.30 -4.76
C MET A 578 -17.07 -3.10 -3.81
N PRO A 579 -17.82 -4.09 -4.30
CA PRO A 579 -18.50 -5.07 -3.44
C PRO A 579 -17.54 -5.73 -2.45
N PHE A 580 -17.95 -5.88 -1.19
CA PHE A 580 -17.12 -6.54 -0.16
C PHE A 580 -16.97 -8.05 -0.40
N HIS A 581 -18.04 -8.70 -0.89
CA HIS A 581 -18.06 -10.14 -1.13
C HIS A 581 -18.79 -10.47 -2.44
N ASP A 582 -18.28 -11.44 -3.20
CA ASP A 582 -18.80 -11.81 -4.53
C ASP A 582 -20.25 -12.33 -4.50
N SER A 583 -20.75 -12.80 -3.35
CA SER A 583 -22.18 -13.17 -3.21
C SER A 583 -23.13 -12.02 -3.50
N LEU A 584 -22.72 -10.77 -3.22
CA LEU A 584 -23.52 -9.59 -3.56
C LEU A 584 -23.61 -9.42 -5.09
N VAL A 585 -22.48 -9.59 -5.79
CA VAL A 585 -22.43 -9.51 -7.26
C VAL A 585 -23.34 -10.55 -7.89
N VAL A 586 -23.26 -11.79 -7.40
CA VAL A 586 -24.11 -12.90 -7.87
C VAL A 586 -25.59 -12.60 -7.62
N PHE A 587 -25.94 -12.13 -6.43
CA PHE A 587 -27.31 -11.77 -6.08
C PHE A 587 -27.87 -10.68 -7.00
N VAL A 588 -27.11 -9.60 -7.22
CA VAL A 588 -27.53 -8.47 -8.07
C VAL A 588 -27.69 -8.92 -9.53
N LYS A 589 -26.74 -9.70 -10.07
CA LYS A 589 -26.82 -10.24 -11.44
C LYS A 589 -27.98 -11.22 -11.63
N GLY A 590 -28.42 -11.88 -10.55
CA GLY A 590 -29.57 -12.77 -10.55
C GLY A 590 -30.93 -12.07 -10.59
N LYS A 591 -30.98 -10.73 -10.47
CA LYS A 591 -32.24 -9.97 -10.52
C LYS A 591 -32.81 -9.93 -11.93
N THR A 592 -34.12 -10.09 -12.03
CA THR A 592 -34.85 -10.05 -13.31
C THR A 592 -34.67 -8.71 -14.04
N GLU A 593 -34.60 -7.61 -13.29
CA GLU A 593 -34.40 -6.26 -13.82
C GLU A 593 -32.95 -5.95 -14.24
N PHE A 594 -31.97 -6.80 -13.91
CA PHE A 594 -30.54 -6.51 -14.10
C PHE A 594 -30.19 -6.13 -15.55
N GLN A 595 -30.59 -6.96 -16.52
CA GLN A 595 -30.26 -6.72 -17.93
C GLN A 595 -30.91 -5.46 -18.50
N GLU A 596 -32.15 -5.16 -18.08
CA GLU A 596 -32.85 -3.95 -18.49
C GLU A 596 -32.16 -2.70 -17.93
N ARG A 597 -31.84 -2.70 -16.63
CA ARG A 597 -31.12 -1.60 -15.97
C ARG A 597 -29.75 -1.41 -16.58
N MET A 598 -29.01 -2.48 -16.87
CA MET A 598 -27.71 -2.40 -17.52
C MET A 598 -27.77 -1.72 -18.88
N LYS A 599 -28.78 -2.05 -19.70
CA LYS A 599 -28.99 -1.40 -21.00
C LYS A 599 -29.26 0.10 -20.86
N ALA A 600 -29.99 0.52 -19.83
CA ALA A 600 -30.29 1.92 -19.54
C ALA A 600 -29.06 2.69 -19.00
N LEU A 601 -28.24 2.05 -18.17
CA LEU A 601 -27.12 2.70 -17.47
C LEU A 601 -25.83 2.76 -18.30
N THR A 602 -25.58 1.80 -19.20
CA THR A 602 -24.33 1.73 -19.99
C THR A 602 -24.01 3.04 -20.76
N PRO A 603 -24.98 3.71 -21.42
CA PRO A 603 -24.73 5.02 -22.05
C PRO A 603 -24.29 6.12 -21.07
N ASN A 604 -24.78 6.09 -19.83
CA ASN A 604 -24.39 7.07 -18.80
C ASN A 604 -22.97 6.80 -18.30
N VAL A 605 -22.60 5.52 -18.15
CA VAL A 605 -21.22 5.13 -17.83
C VAL A 605 -20.24 5.62 -18.89
N ALA A 606 -20.58 5.46 -20.18
CA ALA A 606 -19.75 5.96 -21.28
C ALA A 606 -19.55 7.48 -21.20
N ARG A 607 -20.62 8.23 -20.92
CA ARG A 607 -20.57 9.69 -20.75
C ARG A 607 -19.69 10.09 -19.57
N TRP A 608 -19.90 9.47 -18.41
CA TRP A 608 -19.12 9.73 -17.21
C TRP A 608 -17.63 9.43 -17.41
N LEU A 609 -17.29 8.31 -18.05
CA LEU A 609 -15.91 7.95 -18.41
C LEU A 609 -15.24 8.99 -19.31
N GLU A 610 -16.01 9.62 -20.21
CA GLU A 610 -15.50 10.61 -21.14
C GLU A 610 -15.28 11.98 -20.49
N THR A 611 -16.16 12.39 -19.56
CA THR A 611 -16.22 13.77 -19.06
C THR A 611 -15.66 13.97 -17.65
N GLU A 612 -15.74 12.97 -16.77
CA GLU A 612 -15.54 13.14 -15.33
C GLU A 612 -14.60 12.11 -14.70
N ALA A 613 -14.49 10.91 -15.27
CA ALA A 613 -13.66 9.86 -14.68
C ALA A 613 -12.14 10.19 -14.71
N PRO A 614 -11.38 9.69 -13.73
CA PRO A 614 -9.92 9.73 -13.75
C PRO A 614 -9.33 9.22 -15.09
N ALA A 615 -8.23 9.83 -15.52
CA ALA A 615 -7.59 9.55 -16.81
C ALA A 615 -7.34 8.05 -17.02
N ARG A 616 -6.89 7.36 -15.97
CA ARG A 616 -6.69 5.91 -16.01
C ARG A 616 -7.96 5.12 -16.32
N LEU A 617 -9.06 5.38 -15.62
CA LEU A 617 -10.33 4.68 -15.86
C LEU A 617 -10.85 4.97 -17.26
N ARG A 618 -10.81 6.24 -17.69
CA ARG A 618 -11.15 6.64 -19.06
C ARG A 618 -10.36 5.84 -20.09
N ASN A 619 -9.04 5.79 -19.95
CA ASN A 619 -8.14 5.13 -20.90
C ASN A 619 -8.36 3.62 -21.00
N LEU A 620 -8.83 2.97 -19.93
CA LEU A 620 -9.03 1.53 -19.90
C LEU A 620 -10.45 1.10 -20.26
N TRP A 621 -11.45 1.89 -19.91
CA TRP A 621 -12.85 1.45 -19.95
C TRP A 621 -13.72 2.18 -20.96
N LEU A 622 -13.35 3.38 -21.41
CA LEU A 622 -14.21 4.15 -22.33
C LEU A 622 -14.44 3.39 -23.64
N TRP A 623 -13.37 2.87 -24.26
CA TRP A 623 -13.47 2.16 -25.53
C TRP A 623 -14.21 0.80 -25.42
N PRO A 624 -13.95 -0.06 -24.41
CA PRO A 624 -14.77 -1.24 -24.17
C PRO A 624 -16.25 -0.92 -23.99
N VAL A 625 -16.58 0.08 -23.17
CA VAL A 625 -17.98 0.47 -22.94
C VAL A 625 -18.63 1.00 -24.22
N GLN A 626 -17.91 1.80 -25.01
CA GLN A 626 -18.39 2.28 -26.31
C GLN A 626 -18.59 1.11 -27.30
N ALA A 627 -17.71 0.11 -27.29
CA ALA A 627 -17.85 -1.07 -28.13
C ALA A 627 -19.11 -1.88 -27.78
N ARG A 628 -19.46 -2.02 -26.50
CA ARG A 628 -20.74 -2.60 -26.05
C ARG A 628 -21.97 -1.83 -26.54
N LEU A 629 -21.82 -0.52 -26.79
CA LEU A 629 -22.85 0.33 -27.39
C LEU A 629 -22.82 0.34 -28.93
N GLY A 630 -22.05 -0.57 -29.55
CA GLY A 630 -21.91 -0.70 -31.01
C GLY A 630 -20.88 0.25 -31.64
N LYS A 631 -20.13 1.02 -30.85
CA LYS A 631 -19.08 1.95 -31.32
C LYS A 631 -17.69 1.36 -31.08
N SER A 632 -17.32 0.34 -31.85
CA SER A 632 -16.08 -0.42 -31.66
C SER A 632 -14.82 0.19 -32.30
N ASP A 633 -14.96 1.20 -33.17
CA ASP A 633 -13.82 1.76 -33.91
C ASP A 633 -12.73 2.34 -32.99
N GLY A 634 -13.11 3.01 -31.89
CA GLY A 634 -12.16 3.54 -30.93
C GLY A 634 -11.30 2.44 -30.31
N LEU A 635 -11.91 1.32 -29.93
CA LEU A 635 -11.21 0.17 -29.36
C LEU A 635 -10.31 -0.52 -30.38
N ILE A 636 -10.80 -0.73 -31.60
CA ILE A 636 -10.06 -1.44 -32.65
C ILE A 636 -8.89 -0.58 -33.13
N LEU A 637 -9.16 0.64 -33.59
CA LEU A 637 -8.15 1.50 -34.24
C LEU A 637 -7.27 2.25 -33.26
N GLY A 638 -7.78 2.59 -32.07
CA GLY A 638 -7.06 3.38 -31.07
C GLY A 638 -5.93 2.63 -30.38
N LEU A 639 -6.01 1.30 -30.28
CA LEU A 639 -4.96 0.46 -29.71
C LEU A 639 -3.77 0.30 -30.66
N THR A 640 -2.94 1.34 -30.70
CA THR A 640 -1.70 1.39 -31.47
C THR A 640 -0.48 0.99 -30.63
N ARG A 641 0.66 0.74 -31.28
CA ARG A 641 1.93 0.46 -30.59
C ARG A 641 2.28 1.56 -29.59
N ASP A 642 2.21 2.81 -30.03
CA ASP A 642 2.68 3.94 -29.22
C ASP A 642 1.74 4.18 -28.04
N TRP A 643 0.43 4.03 -28.24
CA TRP A 643 -0.52 4.07 -27.13
C TRP A 643 -0.21 3.01 -26.05
N ILE A 644 0.08 1.77 -26.46
CA ILE A 644 0.45 0.69 -25.52
C ILE A 644 1.75 1.02 -24.79
N LEU A 645 2.77 1.53 -25.49
CA LEU A 645 4.04 1.91 -24.87
C LEU A 645 3.87 3.05 -23.86
N ASP A 646 3.08 4.08 -24.19
CA ASP A 646 2.77 5.17 -23.28
C ASP A 646 2.09 4.66 -22.01
N ARG A 647 1.11 3.75 -22.15
CA ARG A 647 0.45 3.15 -20.98
C ARG A 647 1.40 2.31 -20.12
N LEU A 648 2.37 1.60 -20.72
CA LEU A 648 3.39 0.86 -19.98
C LEU A 648 4.32 1.81 -19.20
N ILE A 649 4.72 2.93 -19.82
CA ILE A 649 5.51 3.98 -19.17
C ILE A 649 4.74 4.56 -17.98
N ASP A 650 3.43 4.81 -18.15
CA ASP A 650 2.54 5.29 -17.09
C ASP A 650 2.33 4.27 -15.95
N GLY A 651 2.72 3.01 -16.15
CA GLY A 651 2.68 1.95 -15.14
C GLY A 651 1.42 1.08 -15.18
N TYR A 652 0.73 1.01 -16.32
CA TYR A 652 -0.49 0.21 -16.45
C TYR A 652 -0.16 -1.29 -16.43
N PRO A 653 -0.99 -2.13 -15.76
CA PRO A 653 -0.74 -3.57 -15.71
C PRO A 653 -0.84 -4.22 -17.10
N ILE A 654 0.14 -5.07 -17.42
CA ILE A 654 0.22 -5.80 -18.70
C ILE A 654 -1.01 -6.67 -18.93
N ASP A 655 -1.53 -7.32 -17.90
CA ASP A 655 -2.73 -8.15 -18.00
C ASP A 655 -3.95 -7.33 -18.43
N THR A 656 -4.05 -6.07 -17.96
CA THR A 656 -5.13 -5.16 -18.38
C THR A 656 -5.02 -4.84 -19.87
N LEU A 657 -3.81 -4.52 -20.34
CA LEU A 657 -3.57 -4.19 -21.74
C LEU A 657 -3.78 -5.41 -22.64
N THR A 658 -3.40 -6.60 -22.17
CA THR A 658 -3.64 -7.87 -22.86
C THR A 658 -5.12 -8.20 -22.98
N ALA A 659 -5.89 -7.99 -21.91
CA ALA A 659 -7.35 -8.18 -21.93
C ALA A 659 -8.02 -7.21 -22.91
N LEU A 660 -7.61 -5.93 -22.89
CA LEU A 660 -8.11 -4.91 -23.80
C LEU A 660 -7.82 -5.24 -25.28
N LEU A 661 -6.60 -5.71 -25.58
CA LEU A 661 -6.22 -6.18 -26.90
C LEU A 661 -6.98 -7.44 -27.32
N THR A 662 -7.30 -8.33 -26.38
CA THR A 662 -8.07 -9.57 -26.65
C THR A 662 -9.51 -9.23 -27.00
N GLU A 663 -10.17 -8.37 -26.21
CA GLU A 663 -11.52 -7.89 -26.52
C GLU A 663 -11.57 -7.18 -27.89
N ALA A 664 -10.60 -6.32 -28.16
CA ALA A 664 -10.48 -5.64 -29.46
C ALA A 664 -10.30 -6.64 -30.62
N GLU A 665 -9.45 -7.65 -30.44
CA GLU A 665 -9.19 -8.70 -31.43
C GLU A 665 -10.45 -9.51 -31.73
N GLU A 666 -11.17 -9.96 -30.70
CA GLU A 666 -12.41 -10.74 -30.83
C GLU A 666 -13.49 -9.93 -31.55
N ILE A 667 -13.68 -8.67 -31.18
CA ILE A 667 -14.65 -7.79 -31.83
C ILE A 667 -14.25 -7.54 -33.29
N ALA A 668 -12.98 -7.25 -33.58
CA ALA A 668 -12.50 -7.08 -34.95
C ALA A 668 -12.72 -8.35 -35.79
N PHE A 669 -12.47 -9.52 -35.22
CA PHE A 669 -12.68 -10.81 -35.87
C PHE A 669 -14.16 -11.05 -36.18
N ASN A 670 -15.05 -10.82 -35.21
CA ASN A 670 -16.50 -10.97 -35.35
C ASN A 670 -17.08 -10.00 -36.39
N LEU A 671 -16.54 -8.79 -36.48
CA LEU A 671 -16.87 -7.80 -37.51
C LEU A 671 -16.20 -8.07 -38.87
N ARG A 672 -15.47 -9.20 -39.02
CA ARG A 672 -14.75 -9.60 -40.23
C ARG A 672 -13.65 -8.62 -40.68
N ARG A 673 -13.12 -7.83 -39.74
CA ARG A 673 -11.99 -6.91 -39.95
C ARG A 673 -10.66 -7.65 -39.72
N TYR A 674 -10.38 -8.65 -40.54
CA TYR A 674 -9.27 -9.59 -40.30
C TYR A 674 -7.89 -8.93 -40.25
N ALA A 675 -7.67 -7.86 -41.03
CA ALA A 675 -6.41 -7.10 -40.98
C ALA A 675 -6.19 -6.44 -39.61
N ASP A 676 -7.24 -5.85 -39.03
CA ASP A 676 -7.19 -5.26 -37.69
C ASP A 676 -7.02 -6.33 -36.62
N ALA A 677 -7.76 -7.44 -36.70
CA ALA A 677 -7.62 -8.57 -35.79
C ALA A 677 -6.17 -9.12 -35.79
N TYR A 678 -5.57 -9.27 -36.98
CA TYR A 678 -4.17 -9.68 -37.11
C TYR A 678 -3.20 -8.67 -36.47
N ARG A 679 -3.39 -7.37 -36.71
CA ARG A 679 -2.57 -6.31 -36.10
C ARG A 679 -2.67 -6.33 -34.58
N LEU A 680 -3.87 -6.45 -34.02
CA LEU A 680 -4.12 -6.52 -32.58
C LEU A 680 -3.48 -7.76 -31.95
N ARG A 681 -3.64 -8.93 -32.59
CA ARG A 681 -2.95 -10.16 -32.18
C ARG A 681 -1.42 -9.97 -32.19
N HIS A 682 -0.86 -9.34 -33.22
CA HIS A 682 0.58 -9.10 -33.30
C HIS A 682 1.08 -8.19 -32.18
N LEU A 683 0.35 -7.11 -31.86
CA LEU A 683 0.65 -6.24 -30.71
C LEU A 683 0.58 -7.02 -29.40
N LYS A 684 -0.46 -7.84 -29.21
CA LYS A 684 -0.64 -8.69 -28.03
C LYS A 684 0.51 -9.68 -27.85
N THR A 685 0.87 -10.41 -28.91
CA THR A 685 2.01 -11.34 -28.89
C THR A 685 3.30 -10.62 -28.56
N ARG A 686 3.53 -9.42 -29.10
CA ARG A 686 4.73 -8.64 -28.82
C ARG A 686 4.77 -8.14 -27.38
N LEU A 687 3.62 -7.72 -26.82
CA LEU A 687 3.50 -7.30 -25.43
C LEU A 687 3.86 -8.46 -24.48
N LEU A 688 3.28 -9.64 -24.71
CA LEU A 688 3.55 -10.84 -23.89
C LEU A 688 5.02 -11.28 -24.00
N ASN A 689 5.53 -11.46 -25.22
CA ASN A 689 6.90 -11.95 -25.43
C ASN A 689 7.97 -10.90 -25.07
N GLY A 690 7.67 -9.61 -25.17
CA GLY A 690 8.61 -8.54 -24.86
C GLY A 690 9.08 -8.58 -23.42
N MET A 691 8.18 -8.94 -22.49
CA MET A 691 8.50 -9.02 -21.07
C MET A 691 9.45 -10.16 -20.74
N ASP A 692 9.26 -11.32 -21.36
CA ASP A 692 10.04 -12.53 -21.08
C ASP A 692 11.39 -12.55 -21.82
N PHE A 693 11.45 -12.00 -23.03
CA PHE A 693 12.61 -12.17 -23.91
C PHE A 693 13.37 -10.87 -24.21
N GLN A 694 12.79 -9.69 -23.99
CA GLN A 694 13.41 -8.40 -24.36
C GLN A 694 13.75 -7.53 -23.16
N ILE A 695 13.19 -7.81 -21.97
CA ILE A 695 13.43 -7.03 -20.76
C ILE A 695 14.15 -7.91 -19.74
N SER A 696 15.38 -7.53 -19.38
CA SER A 696 16.17 -8.27 -18.39
C SER A 696 15.61 -8.22 -16.97
N ASP A 697 14.80 -7.20 -16.65
CA ASP A 697 14.22 -6.96 -15.33
C ASP A 697 12.88 -6.21 -15.44
N ALA A 698 11.82 -6.97 -15.68
CA ALA A 698 10.44 -6.49 -15.81
C ALA A 698 9.96 -5.75 -14.55
N THR A 699 10.32 -6.25 -13.37
CA THR A 699 9.87 -5.67 -12.11
C THR A 699 10.50 -4.30 -11.87
N ARG A 700 11.78 -4.13 -12.23
CA ARG A 700 12.43 -2.82 -12.16
C ARG A 700 11.76 -1.79 -13.06
N LEU A 701 11.33 -2.18 -14.26
CA LEU A 701 10.57 -1.28 -15.14
C LEU A 701 9.28 -0.80 -14.43
N LYS A 702 8.50 -1.73 -13.87
CA LYS A 702 7.27 -1.43 -13.14
C LYS A 702 7.49 -0.50 -11.93
N VAL A 703 8.53 -0.78 -11.14
CA VAL A 703 8.94 0.07 -10.00
C VAL A 703 9.38 1.47 -10.47
N CYS A 704 10.09 1.57 -11.59
CA CYS A 704 10.43 2.86 -12.18
C CYS A 704 9.18 3.63 -12.62
N SER A 705 8.21 2.97 -13.29
CA SER A 705 6.94 3.58 -13.66
C SER A 705 6.18 4.09 -12.43
N TRP A 706 6.08 3.29 -11.36
CA TRP A 706 5.45 3.73 -10.10
C TRP A 706 6.16 4.93 -9.45
N LYS A 707 7.49 4.99 -9.52
CA LYS A 707 8.27 6.13 -9.03
C LYS A 707 8.07 7.40 -9.85
N LEU A 708 7.80 7.28 -11.16
CA LEU A 708 7.79 8.40 -12.10
C LEU A 708 6.40 8.84 -12.56
N THR A 709 5.38 7.99 -12.47
CA THR A 709 4.03 8.26 -12.99
C THR A 709 3.41 9.53 -12.39
N GLN A 710 2.79 10.37 -13.21
CA GLN A 710 2.11 11.56 -12.71
C GLN A 710 0.67 11.26 -12.26
N ASP A 711 0.10 10.15 -12.73
CA ASP A 711 -1.24 9.72 -12.38
C ASP A 711 -1.20 8.88 -11.09
N THR A 712 -1.61 9.49 -9.97
CA THR A 712 -1.62 8.83 -8.65
C THR A 712 -2.57 7.63 -8.61
N SER A 713 -3.60 7.58 -9.47
CA SER A 713 -4.56 6.47 -9.51
C SER A 713 -3.90 5.13 -9.89
N VAL A 714 -2.73 5.17 -10.54
CA VAL A 714 -1.93 3.96 -10.81
C VAL A 714 -1.38 3.37 -9.52
N LEU A 715 -0.89 4.21 -8.60
CA LEU A 715 -0.40 3.79 -7.29
C LEU A 715 -1.55 3.37 -6.39
N ASP A 716 -2.64 4.14 -6.38
CA ASP A 716 -3.83 3.84 -5.57
C ASP A 716 -4.39 2.46 -5.93
N GLU A 717 -4.50 2.14 -7.22
CA GLU A 717 -4.94 0.80 -7.63
C GLU A 717 -3.90 -0.27 -7.27
N ALA A 718 -2.61 -0.01 -7.44
CA ALA A 718 -1.57 -0.97 -7.03
C ALA A 718 -1.64 -1.29 -5.53
N VAL A 719 -1.96 -0.31 -4.69
CA VAL A 719 -2.22 -0.48 -3.25
C VAL A 719 -3.52 -1.26 -3.02
N SER A 720 -4.61 -0.91 -3.71
CA SER A 720 -5.90 -1.62 -3.60
C SER A 720 -5.79 -3.09 -4.00
N VAL A 721 -4.95 -3.42 -4.98
CA VAL A 721 -4.72 -4.80 -5.44
C VAL A 721 -3.42 -5.41 -4.91
N GLN A 722 -2.85 -4.86 -3.83
CA GLN A 722 -1.60 -5.37 -3.23
C GLN A 722 -1.65 -6.88 -2.91
N GLY A 723 -2.85 -7.40 -2.65
CA GLY A 723 -3.14 -8.83 -2.50
C GLY A 723 -2.67 -9.71 -3.67
N ARG A 724 -2.56 -9.15 -4.88
CA ARG A 724 -2.20 -9.86 -6.13
C ARG A 724 -0.75 -9.68 -6.56
N LEU A 725 -0.05 -8.70 -5.98
CA LEU A 725 1.32 -8.41 -6.39
C LEU A 725 2.26 -9.54 -5.92
N SER A 726 3.21 -9.93 -6.78
CA SER A 726 4.28 -10.83 -6.34
C SER A 726 5.08 -10.20 -5.19
N VAL A 727 5.87 -11.03 -4.48
CA VAL A 727 6.74 -10.56 -3.40
C VAL A 727 7.62 -9.38 -3.84
N VAL A 728 8.22 -9.49 -5.03
CA VAL A 728 9.13 -8.47 -5.58
C VAL A 728 8.37 -7.20 -5.96
N GLU A 729 7.19 -7.34 -6.58
CA GLU A 729 6.36 -6.19 -6.93
C GLU A 729 5.82 -5.48 -5.71
N LEU A 730 5.40 -6.21 -4.67
CA LEU A 730 4.88 -5.62 -3.44
C LEU A 730 5.99 -4.88 -2.68
N ALA A 731 7.19 -5.46 -2.61
CA ALA A 731 8.37 -4.80 -2.06
C ALA A 731 8.75 -3.55 -2.88
N GLY A 732 8.67 -3.65 -4.20
CA GLY A 732 8.90 -2.54 -5.13
C GLY A 732 7.86 -1.42 -5.03
N LEU A 733 6.59 -1.76 -4.78
CA LEU A 733 5.52 -0.81 -4.48
C LEU A 733 5.83 -0.07 -3.19
N GLY A 734 6.26 -0.78 -2.14
CA GLY A 734 6.65 -0.18 -0.86
C GLY A 734 7.74 0.89 -1.01
N VAL A 735 8.81 0.57 -1.77
CA VAL A 735 9.88 1.53 -2.09
C VAL A 735 9.35 2.71 -2.93
N SER A 736 8.42 2.47 -3.84
CA SER A 736 7.84 3.53 -4.68
C SER A 736 6.98 4.48 -3.87
N LEU A 737 6.20 3.97 -2.92
CA LEU A 737 5.38 4.74 -1.99
C LEU A 737 6.25 5.59 -1.05
N GLN A 738 7.31 5.03 -0.48
CA GLN A 738 8.27 5.78 0.33
C GLN A 738 8.90 6.94 -0.44
N ASN A 739 9.29 6.70 -1.70
CA ASN A 739 9.83 7.74 -2.59
C ASN A 739 8.83 8.89 -2.86
N ARG A 740 7.53 8.62 -2.75
CA ARG A 740 6.45 9.61 -2.90
C ARG A 740 6.09 10.30 -1.58
N GLY A 741 6.68 9.90 -0.46
CA GLY A 741 6.40 10.43 0.87
C GLY A 741 5.49 9.56 1.74
N PHE A 742 4.90 8.48 1.20
CA PHE A 742 4.01 7.57 1.92
C PHE A 742 4.79 6.51 2.70
N LYS A 743 5.53 6.94 3.73
CA LYS A 743 6.47 6.08 4.47
C LYS A 743 5.78 4.91 5.18
N GLU A 744 4.68 5.15 5.88
CA GLU A 744 3.98 4.11 6.65
C GLU A 744 3.36 3.04 5.75
N THR A 745 2.62 3.45 4.72
CA THR A 745 2.07 2.52 3.72
C THR A 745 3.18 1.76 3.00
N GLY A 746 4.31 2.42 2.70
CA GLY A 746 5.48 1.78 2.12
C GLY A 746 6.07 0.69 3.02
N ALA A 747 6.16 0.95 4.33
CA ALA A 747 6.64 -0.01 5.32
C ALA A 747 5.68 -1.20 5.49
N ASP A 748 4.37 -0.95 5.52
CA ASP A 748 3.34 -2.00 5.56
C ASP A 748 3.40 -2.91 4.32
N CYS A 749 3.53 -2.34 3.12
CA CYS A 749 3.74 -3.14 1.90
C CYS A 749 4.97 -4.04 2.01
N ALA A 750 6.09 -3.54 2.54
CA ALA A 750 7.29 -4.35 2.72
C ALA A 750 7.16 -5.41 3.82
N GLU A 751 6.48 -5.12 4.92
CA GLU A 751 6.18 -6.12 5.94
C GLU A 751 5.29 -7.23 5.36
N LYS A 752 4.25 -6.86 4.61
CA LYS A 752 3.42 -7.81 3.87
C LYS A 752 4.22 -8.59 2.84
N ALA A 753 5.14 -7.95 2.11
CA ALA A 753 6.02 -8.63 1.16
C ALA A 753 6.95 -9.63 1.87
N LEU A 754 7.44 -9.31 3.07
CA LEU A 754 8.23 -10.21 3.88
C LEU A 754 7.39 -11.37 4.43
N ARG A 755 6.22 -11.11 5.01
CA ARG A 755 5.27 -12.14 5.48
C ARG A 755 4.86 -13.05 4.32
N ARG A 756 4.57 -12.46 3.16
CA ARG A 756 4.29 -13.16 1.91
C ARG A 756 5.50 -13.90 1.40
N HIS A 757 6.72 -13.38 1.48
CA HIS A 757 7.89 -14.17 1.13
C HIS A 757 8.00 -15.35 2.06
N GLN A 758 7.88 -15.15 3.37
CA GLN A 758 7.87 -16.23 4.34
C GLN A 758 6.71 -17.21 4.09
N GLY A 759 5.57 -16.79 3.54
CA GLY A 759 4.42 -17.64 3.17
C GLY A 759 4.48 -18.29 1.78
N ASN A 760 4.74 -17.53 0.71
CA ASN A 760 4.89 -17.97 -0.69
C ASN A 760 6.20 -18.70 -0.93
N SER A 761 7.29 -18.35 -0.22
CA SER A 761 8.45 -19.23 -0.13
C SER A 761 8.10 -20.57 0.51
N ARG A 762 6.90 -20.71 1.09
CA ARG A 762 6.35 -21.96 1.61
C ARG A 762 5.35 -22.68 0.69
N PHE A 763 4.90 -22.11 -0.46
CA PHE A 763 3.89 -22.76 -1.33
C PHE A 763 4.02 -22.52 -2.84
N ALA A 764 4.72 -21.48 -3.29
CA ALA A 764 4.77 -21.10 -4.70
C ALA A 764 5.79 -21.91 -5.50
N ILE A 765 5.34 -22.39 -6.66
CA ILE A 765 6.19 -22.91 -7.72
C ILE A 765 6.62 -21.80 -8.63
N LYS A 766 7.93 -21.63 -8.74
CA LYS A 766 8.51 -21.04 -9.94
C LYS A 766 8.92 -22.17 -10.85
N ARG A 767 8.37 -22.14 -12.07
CA ARG A 767 8.72 -23.04 -13.18
C ARG A 767 10.25 -23.09 -13.30
N HIS A 768 10.83 -24.28 -13.26
CA HIS A 768 12.22 -24.58 -13.65
C HIS A 768 13.40 -23.85 -12.97
N GLY A 769 13.18 -23.06 -11.92
CA GLY A 769 14.22 -22.26 -11.28
C GLY A 769 15.13 -22.98 -10.30
N GLY A 770 16.42 -23.09 -10.60
CA GLY A 770 17.45 -23.43 -9.61
C GLY A 770 17.67 -22.32 -8.56
N TYR A 771 18.77 -22.39 -7.81
CA TYR A 771 19.22 -21.37 -6.84
C TYR A 771 19.10 -19.91 -7.35
N GLN A 772 19.26 -19.67 -8.65
CA GLN A 772 19.13 -18.36 -9.29
C GLN A 772 17.73 -17.74 -9.18
N ASP A 773 16.66 -18.53 -9.22
CA ASP A 773 15.28 -18.01 -9.16
C ASP A 773 14.83 -17.66 -7.75
N TRP A 774 15.44 -18.31 -6.75
CA TRP A 774 15.29 -17.89 -5.36
C TRP A 774 16.01 -16.56 -5.12
N LEU A 775 17.22 -16.41 -5.65
CA LEU A 775 17.97 -15.15 -5.57
C LEU A 775 17.24 -13.99 -6.28
N SER A 776 16.59 -14.25 -7.42
CA SER A 776 15.84 -13.23 -8.15
C SER A 776 14.61 -12.69 -7.40
N GLU A 777 14.13 -13.40 -6.37
CA GLU A 777 13.09 -12.91 -5.46
C GLU A 777 13.66 -12.26 -4.20
N VAL A 778 14.60 -12.96 -3.55
CA VAL A 778 15.09 -12.59 -2.22
C VAL A 778 15.96 -11.34 -2.28
N LEU A 779 16.83 -11.21 -3.28
CA LEU A 779 17.74 -10.06 -3.35
C LEU A 779 16.95 -8.75 -3.54
N PRO A 780 15.97 -8.64 -4.45
CA PRO A 780 15.13 -7.44 -4.54
C PRO A 780 14.31 -7.15 -3.28
N LEU A 781 13.72 -8.17 -2.65
CA LEU A 781 12.98 -8.01 -1.39
C LEU A 781 13.87 -7.43 -0.29
N VAL A 782 15.03 -8.05 -0.08
CA VAL A 782 15.98 -7.64 0.96
C VAL A 782 16.54 -6.23 0.67
N ARG A 783 16.74 -5.88 -0.61
CA ARG A 783 17.09 -4.51 -1.01
C ARG A 783 15.99 -3.51 -0.68
N ALA A 784 14.74 -3.86 -0.92
CA ALA A 784 13.61 -3.01 -0.59
C ALA A 784 13.50 -2.78 0.92
N LEU A 785 13.66 -3.83 1.73
CA LEU A 785 13.71 -3.72 3.20
C LEU A 785 14.82 -2.77 3.66
N GLY A 786 16.01 -2.89 3.07
CA GLY A 786 17.10 -1.95 3.34
C GLY A 786 16.75 -0.51 2.98
N THR A 787 16.14 -0.28 1.82
CA THR A 787 15.72 1.06 1.35
C THR A 787 14.68 1.69 2.28
N LEU A 788 13.79 0.86 2.84
CA LEU A 788 12.73 1.26 3.76
C LEU A 788 13.20 1.42 5.21
N GLY A 789 14.48 1.14 5.50
CA GLY A 789 15.04 1.30 6.85
C GLY A 789 14.58 0.23 7.84
N PHE A 790 14.23 -0.97 7.38
CA PHE A 790 13.76 -2.05 8.25
C PHE A 790 14.82 -2.49 9.27
N ASP A 791 14.42 -2.71 10.52
CA ASP A 791 15.35 -3.21 11.53
C ASP A 791 15.86 -4.63 11.20
N ILE A 792 17.13 -4.74 10.80
CA ILE A 792 17.77 -6.03 10.51
C ILE A 792 17.86 -6.94 11.74
N GLY A 793 17.85 -6.39 12.95
CA GLY A 793 17.95 -7.13 14.22
C GLY A 793 16.74 -8.02 14.50
N LYS A 794 15.63 -7.82 13.77
CA LYS A 794 14.51 -8.78 13.73
C LYS A 794 14.87 -10.08 13.00
N PHE A 795 16.02 -10.11 12.33
CA PHE A 795 16.59 -11.28 11.67
C PHE A 795 17.90 -11.68 12.32
N ASN A 796 18.42 -12.85 11.94
CA ASN A 796 19.81 -13.23 12.22
C ASN A 796 20.68 -12.89 10.99
N PRO A 797 21.19 -11.65 10.85
CA PRO A 797 21.97 -11.23 9.67
C PRO A 797 23.30 -11.98 9.54
N ASP A 798 23.85 -12.52 10.64
CA ASP A 798 25.04 -13.36 10.59
C ASP A 798 24.77 -14.73 9.93
N ALA A 799 23.52 -15.21 9.97
CA ALA A 799 23.07 -16.40 9.25
C ALA A 799 22.71 -16.15 7.78
N TRP A 800 22.63 -14.90 7.32
CA TRP A 800 22.30 -14.59 5.92
C TRP A 800 23.43 -14.97 4.98
N ARG A 801 23.11 -15.27 3.73
CA ARG A 801 24.13 -15.32 2.67
C ARG A 801 24.72 -13.91 2.44
N LEU A 802 25.95 -13.85 1.95
CA LEU A 802 26.66 -12.58 1.77
C LEU A 802 25.93 -11.68 0.76
N GLU A 803 25.41 -12.26 -0.31
CA GLU A 803 24.67 -11.57 -1.36
C GLU A 803 23.40 -10.89 -0.81
N MET A 804 22.74 -11.49 0.17
CA MET A 804 21.57 -10.90 0.84
C MET A 804 21.98 -9.67 1.65
N LEU A 805 23.06 -9.78 2.43
CA LEU A 805 23.56 -8.65 3.21
C LEU A 805 24.00 -7.50 2.30
N GLU A 806 24.74 -7.79 1.22
CA GLU A 806 25.14 -6.78 0.24
C GLU A 806 23.95 -6.10 -0.41
N SER A 807 22.90 -6.86 -0.76
CA SER A 807 21.66 -6.32 -1.32
C SER A 807 20.93 -5.42 -0.31
N PHE A 808 20.87 -5.83 0.96
CA PHE A 808 20.29 -5.03 2.04
C PHE A 808 21.04 -3.70 2.22
N VAL A 809 22.37 -3.77 2.35
CA VAL A 809 23.23 -2.60 2.54
C VAL A 809 23.16 -1.67 1.33
N ALA A 810 23.07 -2.20 0.10
CA ALA A 810 22.85 -1.38 -1.09
C ALA A 810 21.50 -0.65 -1.07
N GLY A 811 20.46 -1.30 -0.53
CA GLY A 811 19.17 -0.67 -0.26
C GLY A 811 19.29 0.45 0.77
N ALA A 812 19.85 0.15 1.95
CA ALA A 812 20.06 1.11 3.04
C ALA A 812 20.85 2.34 2.59
N SER A 813 21.90 2.13 1.79
CA SER A 813 22.73 3.21 1.24
C SER A 813 21.95 4.15 0.32
N SER A 814 20.87 3.68 -0.31
CA SER A 814 20.03 4.51 -1.18
C SER A 814 19.23 5.56 -0.40
N GLY A 815 19.00 5.34 0.90
CA GLY A 815 18.37 6.31 1.79
C GLY A 815 19.27 7.49 2.20
N MET A 816 20.57 7.41 1.88
CA MET A 816 21.58 8.43 2.21
C MET A 816 21.67 8.77 3.71
N ASP A 817 21.33 7.82 4.58
CA ASP A 817 21.37 7.99 6.04
C ASP A 817 22.59 7.27 6.63
N VAL A 818 23.61 8.06 7.01
CA VAL A 818 24.83 7.55 7.64
C VAL A 818 24.55 6.98 9.04
N GLY A 819 23.65 7.60 9.80
CA GLY A 819 23.33 7.15 11.16
C GLY A 819 22.65 5.78 11.17
N TYR A 820 21.77 5.54 10.20
CA TYR A 820 21.17 4.22 10.01
C TYR A 820 22.21 3.13 9.70
N LEU A 821 23.21 3.42 8.86
CA LEU A 821 24.28 2.46 8.55
C LEU A 821 25.19 2.19 9.76
N ILE A 822 25.45 3.19 10.61
CA ILE A 822 26.18 3.01 11.87
C ILE A 822 25.36 2.11 12.82
N ALA A 823 24.07 2.38 12.99
CA ALA A 823 23.21 1.54 13.82
C ALA A 823 23.12 0.09 13.28
N LEU A 824 23.17 -0.09 11.96
CA LEU A 824 23.20 -1.39 11.31
C LEU A 824 24.49 -2.17 11.63
N ARG A 825 25.63 -1.47 11.65
CA ARG A 825 26.95 -2.05 11.95
C ARG A 825 26.98 -2.73 13.33
N GLU A 826 26.39 -2.08 14.34
CA GLU A 826 26.37 -2.58 15.73
C GLU A 826 25.58 -3.90 15.88
N LYS A 827 24.70 -4.21 14.93
CA LYS A 827 23.86 -5.42 14.92
C LYS A 827 24.52 -6.63 14.26
N ILE A 828 25.72 -6.46 13.70
CA ILE A 828 26.48 -7.54 13.03
C ILE A 828 27.70 -7.89 13.87
N THR A 829 28.00 -9.19 14.01
CA THR A 829 29.18 -9.64 14.78
C THR A 829 30.37 -9.99 13.89
N SER A 830 30.15 -10.51 12.68
CA SER A 830 31.23 -10.95 11.78
C SER A 830 32.07 -9.77 11.22
N PRO A 831 33.42 -9.81 11.33
CA PRO A 831 34.30 -8.74 10.80
C PRO A 831 34.13 -8.48 9.30
N SER A 832 34.08 -9.53 8.47
CA SER A 832 33.91 -9.40 7.02
C SER A 832 32.57 -8.79 6.63
N ARG A 833 31.53 -9.02 7.43
CA ARG A 833 30.19 -8.43 7.23
C ARG A 833 30.13 -6.98 7.69
N ARG A 834 30.77 -6.65 8.84
CA ARG A 834 30.91 -5.27 9.32
C ARG A 834 31.60 -4.39 8.28
N LYS A 835 32.65 -4.91 7.63
CA LYS A 835 33.34 -4.21 6.55
C LYS A 835 32.39 -3.72 5.46
N ILE A 836 31.43 -4.54 5.01
CA ILE A 836 30.48 -4.17 3.95
C ILE A 836 29.67 -2.93 4.36
N ILE A 837 29.27 -2.85 5.62
CA ILE A 837 28.50 -1.73 6.17
C ILE A 837 29.39 -0.50 6.37
N GLU A 838 30.60 -0.68 6.91
CA GLU A 838 31.57 0.40 7.10
C GLU A 838 31.95 1.06 5.77
N ASP A 839 32.25 0.26 4.73
CA ASP A 839 32.53 0.75 3.37
C ASP A 839 31.32 1.55 2.81
N ALA A 840 30.11 1.08 3.05
CA ALA A 840 28.89 1.76 2.61
C ALA A 840 28.67 3.09 3.35
N ALA A 841 28.88 3.12 4.66
CA ALA A 841 28.76 4.33 5.48
C ALA A 841 29.75 5.41 5.05
N ILE A 842 31.00 5.04 4.72
CA ILE A 842 31.98 5.97 4.15
C ILE A 842 31.50 6.57 2.83
N ARG A 843 31.03 5.73 1.90
CA ARG A 843 30.53 6.20 0.59
C ARG A 843 29.34 7.15 0.75
N VAL A 844 28.39 6.83 1.63
CA VAL A 844 27.24 7.69 1.89
C VAL A 844 27.67 8.99 2.58
N ALA A 845 28.62 8.94 3.53
CA ALA A 845 29.15 10.13 4.18
C ALA A 845 29.81 11.08 3.17
N ALA A 846 30.60 10.54 2.23
CA ALA A 846 31.22 11.32 1.16
C ALA A 846 30.17 11.99 0.25
N LEU A 847 29.12 11.26 -0.14
CA LEU A 847 28.06 11.77 -1.02
C LEU A 847 27.19 12.84 -0.36
N THR A 848 26.97 12.72 0.95
CA THR A 848 26.15 13.65 1.73
C THR A 848 26.95 14.82 2.30
N GLY A 849 28.27 14.79 2.19
CA GLY A 849 29.16 15.75 2.84
C GLY A 849 29.20 15.62 4.37
N ALA A 850 28.75 14.48 4.91
CA ALA A 850 28.70 14.26 6.35
C ALA A 850 30.11 14.15 6.94
N GLN A 851 30.37 14.94 7.97
CA GLN A 851 31.63 14.92 8.73
C GLN A 851 31.65 13.74 9.71
N ILE A 852 31.56 12.51 9.18
CA ILE A 852 31.43 11.26 9.95
C ILE A 852 32.58 11.07 10.94
N HIS A 853 33.76 11.64 10.67
CA HIS A 853 34.93 11.56 11.55
C HIS A 853 34.80 12.33 12.86
N HIS A 854 33.81 13.21 13.00
CA HIS A 854 33.48 13.84 14.28
C HIS A 854 32.59 12.96 15.17
N TRP A 855 32.06 11.85 14.64
CA TRP A 855 31.17 10.97 15.37
C TRP A 855 31.98 9.98 16.20
N THR A 856 31.57 9.76 17.45
CA THR A 856 32.30 8.90 18.39
C THR A 856 32.37 7.44 17.92
N GLU A 857 31.29 6.98 17.29
CA GLU A 857 31.06 5.65 16.76
C GLU A 857 32.01 5.33 15.60
N PHE A 858 32.46 6.36 14.88
CA PHE A 858 33.34 6.20 13.73
C PHE A 858 34.72 5.64 14.12
N ARG A 859 35.20 5.92 15.34
CA ARG A 859 36.44 5.30 15.86
C ARG A 859 36.35 3.78 15.92
N GLY A 860 35.13 3.23 15.98
CA GLY A 860 34.90 1.80 15.96
C GLY A 860 35.12 1.14 14.59
N PHE A 861 35.34 1.89 13.50
CA PHE A 861 35.42 1.35 12.13
C PHE A 861 36.78 0.68 11.85
N THR A 862 36.98 -0.49 12.45
CA THR A 862 38.25 -1.23 12.40
C THR A 862 38.33 -2.28 11.29
N ASN A 863 37.28 -2.47 10.47
CA ASN A 863 37.20 -3.55 9.48
C ASN A 863 37.36 -3.05 8.03
N SER A 864 37.07 -1.77 7.77
CA SER A 864 37.20 -1.11 6.47
C SER A 864 38.56 -0.44 6.29
N SER A 865 39.31 -0.88 5.28
CA SER A 865 40.58 -0.26 4.87
C SER A 865 40.38 1.15 4.30
N ILE A 866 39.21 1.41 3.69
CA ILE A 866 38.82 2.74 3.20
C ILE A 866 38.58 3.69 4.38
N ALA A 867 37.85 3.23 5.42
CA ALA A 867 37.63 4.02 6.63
C ALA A 867 38.95 4.35 7.34
N GLY A 868 39.88 3.39 7.40
CA GLY A 868 41.23 3.64 7.92
C GLY A 868 42.00 4.70 7.13
N CYS A 869 41.98 4.65 5.79
CA CYS A 869 42.59 5.68 4.96
C CYS A 869 41.96 7.05 5.22
N TRP A 870 40.64 7.10 5.33
CA TRP A 870 39.88 8.31 5.64
C TRP A 870 40.31 8.91 6.98
N LEU A 871 40.35 8.10 8.05
CA LEU A 871 40.77 8.51 9.40
C LEU A 871 42.17 9.14 9.39
N ARG A 872 43.13 8.52 8.68
CA ARG A 872 44.49 9.06 8.57
C ARG A 872 44.53 10.41 7.88
N LEU A 873 43.73 10.62 6.83
CA LEU A 873 43.70 11.89 6.11
C LEU A 873 43.10 13.04 6.91
N VAL A 874 42.20 12.73 7.85
CA VAL A 874 41.63 13.73 8.76
C VAL A 874 42.42 13.89 10.06
N GLY A 875 43.62 13.28 10.14
CA GLY A 875 44.51 13.41 11.30
C GLY A 875 44.09 12.62 12.53
N VAL A 876 43.16 11.67 12.41
CA VAL A 876 42.75 10.80 13.51
C VAL A 876 43.64 9.54 13.52
N PRO A 877 44.26 9.18 14.67
CA PRO A 877 45.06 7.97 14.77
C PRO A 877 44.21 6.72 14.54
N VAL A 878 44.82 5.70 13.93
CA VAL A 878 44.18 4.40 13.68
C VAL A 878 44.89 3.38 14.57
N ASP A 879 44.14 2.67 15.42
CA ASP A 879 44.69 1.75 16.42
C ASP A 879 45.33 0.47 15.83
N GLY A 880 45.14 0.22 14.53
CA GLY A 880 45.76 -0.90 13.79
C GLY A 880 45.24 -1.04 12.36
N ILE A 881 45.93 -1.85 11.55
CA ILE A 881 45.48 -2.18 10.18
C ILE A 881 44.32 -3.20 10.27
N PRO A 882 43.22 -3.03 9.51
CA PRO A 882 42.08 -3.93 9.54
C PRO A 882 42.43 -5.42 9.36
N HIS A 883 41.94 -6.25 10.28
CA HIS A 883 42.18 -7.70 10.29
C HIS A 883 41.28 -8.51 9.34
N THR A 884 40.44 -7.85 8.53
CA THR A 884 39.51 -8.53 7.64
C THR A 884 40.26 -9.43 6.64
N PRO A 885 39.97 -10.75 6.59
CA PRO A 885 40.65 -11.66 5.67
C PRO A 885 40.31 -11.33 4.21
N PHE A 886 41.22 -11.63 3.29
CA PHE A 886 40.94 -11.54 1.86
C PHE A 886 39.80 -12.51 1.46
N PRO A 887 39.00 -12.18 0.41
CA PRO A 887 37.87 -13.01 0.00
C PRO A 887 38.29 -14.46 -0.25
N ALA A 888 37.53 -15.46 0.20
CA ALA A 888 37.81 -16.86 -0.13
C ALA A 888 37.54 -17.15 -1.62
N GLY A 889 38.21 -18.16 -2.21
CA GLY A 889 37.93 -18.58 -3.58
C GLY A 889 38.47 -17.67 -4.70
N TRP A 890 39.25 -16.62 -4.37
CA TRP A 890 39.94 -15.77 -5.37
C TRP A 890 40.92 -16.53 -6.28
N ARG A 891 41.29 -17.75 -5.87
CA ARG A 891 42.15 -18.66 -6.64
C ARG A 891 41.38 -19.58 -7.59
N ASP A 892 40.05 -19.56 -7.56
CA ASP A 892 39.20 -20.42 -8.39
C ASP A 892 39.03 -19.82 -9.80
N SER A 893 39.25 -20.62 -10.85
CA SER A 893 39.39 -20.13 -12.22
C SER A 893 38.08 -19.59 -12.83
N ALA A 894 36.94 -19.91 -12.23
CA ALA A 894 35.60 -19.57 -12.72
C ALA A 894 34.94 -18.33 -12.07
N ALA A 895 35.53 -17.72 -11.04
CA ALA A 895 34.87 -16.67 -10.24
C ALA A 895 35.59 -15.30 -10.34
N SER A 896 34.97 -14.33 -11.01
CA SER A 896 35.52 -12.97 -11.23
C SER A 896 35.40 -12.04 -10.01
N GLU A 897 34.32 -12.16 -9.22
CA GLU A 897 34.05 -11.26 -8.09
C GLU A 897 35.06 -11.40 -6.91
N PRO A 898 35.48 -12.61 -6.50
CA PRO A 898 36.48 -12.76 -5.44
C PRO A 898 37.84 -12.14 -5.78
N LEU A 899 38.24 -12.17 -7.06
CA LEU A 899 39.48 -11.53 -7.54
C LEU A 899 39.37 -10.01 -7.48
N ALA A 900 38.22 -9.44 -7.89
CA ALA A 900 37.98 -8.00 -7.77
C ALA A 900 37.98 -7.54 -6.30
N GLY A 901 37.40 -8.33 -5.40
CA GLY A 901 37.44 -8.08 -3.95
C GLY A 901 38.84 -8.15 -3.37
N LEU A 902 39.67 -9.11 -3.80
CA LEU A 902 41.09 -9.20 -3.42
C LEU A 902 41.85 -7.96 -3.86
N ALA A 903 41.74 -7.61 -5.14
CA ALA A 903 42.46 -6.48 -5.74
C ALA A 903 42.10 -5.15 -5.06
N HIS A 904 40.80 -4.94 -4.80
CA HIS A 904 40.30 -3.78 -4.06
C HIS A 904 40.88 -3.72 -2.64
N GLU A 905 40.81 -4.82 -1.88
CA GLU A 905 41.31 -4.83 -0.50
C GLU A 905 42.82 -4.69 -0.43
N TRP A 906 43.55 -5.33 -1.35
CA TRP A 906 44.99 -5.23 -1.47
C TRP A 906 45.42 -3.78 -1.67
N PHE A 907 44.76 -3.09 -2.58
CA PHE A 907 45.05 -1.70 -2.91
C PHE A 907 44.88 -0.77 -1.70
N PHE A 908 43.72 -0.79 -1.03
CA PHE A 908 43.47 0.11 0.10
C PHE A 908 44.23 -0.26 1.36
N LYS A 909 44.50 -1.56 1.62
CA LYS A 909 45.40 -1.94 2.72
C LYS A 909 46.81 -1.44 2.49
N THR A 910 47.30 -1.50 1.24
CA THR A 910 48.63 -0.99 0.89
C THR A 910 48.72 0.51 1.15
N ILE A 911 47.73 1.29 0.72
CA ILE A 911 47.65 2.73 1.02
C ILE A 911 47.64 2.97 2.52
N LEU A 912 46.78 2.26 3.26
CA LEU A 912 46.65 2.44 4.70
C LEU A 912 47.95 2.14 5.44
N VAL A 913 48.62 1.03 5.10
CA VAL A 913 49.95 0.71 5.63
C VAL A 913 50.92 1.85 5.35
N LYS A 914 50.96 2.37 4.11
CA LYS A 914 51.86 3.46 3.74
C LYS A 914 51.56 4.76 4.49
N LEU A 915 50.28 5.06 4.74
CA LEU A 915 49.87 6.24 5.52
C LEU A 915 50.07 6.07 7.03
N ALA A 916 50.13 4.84 7.53
CA ALA A 916 50.23 4.52 8.96
C ALA A 916 51.66 4.17 9.43
N ALA A 917 52.50 3.64 8.54
CA ALA A 917 53.83 3.18 8.88
C ALA A 917 54.77 4.33 9.28
N GLU A 918 55.53 4.12 10.35
CA GLU A 918 56.62 4.98 10.80
C GLU A 918 57.95 4.27 10.51
N GLY A 919 58.87 4.92 9.78
CA GLY A 919 60.19 4.38 9.44
C GLY A 919 60.33 3.81 8.01
N GLU A 920 61.50 3.27 7.68
CA GLU A 920 61.78 2.64 6.39
C GLU A 920 61.24 1.20 6.37
N PHE A 921 60.44 0.89 5.34
CA PHE A 921 59.95 -0.46 5.09
C PHE A 921 59.86 -0.73 3.58
N SER A 922 59.95 -2.00 3.21
CA SER A 922 59.86 -2.47 1.82
C SER A 922 58.80 -3.56 1.69
N TRP A 923 58.01 -3.51 0.62
CA TRP A 923 57.08 -4.59 0.29
C TRP A 923 57.85 -5.83 -0.14
N VAL A 924 57.50 -6.99 0.43
CA VAL A 924 57.97 -8.27 -0.11
C VAL A 924 57.11 -8.57 -1.34
N PRO A 925 57.70 -8.65 -2.56
CA PRO A 925 56.93 -8.94 -3.75
C PRO A 925 56.26 -10.31 -3.64
N TYR A 926 55.05 -10.43 -4.19
CA TYR A 926 54.34 -11.70 -4.16
C TYR A 926 55.15 -12.76 -4.94
N PRO A 927 55.48 -13.93 -4.35
CA PRO A 927 56.40 -14.88 -4.98
C PRO A 927 55.79 -15.43 -6.28
N PRO A 928 56.54 -15.46 -7.40
CA PRO A 928 56.04 -15.86 -8.72
C PRO A 928 55.78 -17.37 -8.89
N SER A 929 55.85 -18.18 -7.84
CA SER A 929 55.71 -19.64 -7.96
C SER A 929 55.03 -20.29 -6.76
N LEU A 930 53.79 -20.75 -6.94
CA LEU A 930 53.23 -21.87 -6.19
C LEU A 930 53.08 -23.05 -7.16
N PRO A 931 53.82 -24.15 -6.96
CA PRO A 931 53.72 -25.32 -7.82
C PRO A 931 52.45 -26.09 -7.45
N GLU A 932 51.36 -25.91 -8.22
CA GLU A 932 50.30 -26.90 -8.46
C GLU A 932 49.22 -26.34 -9.41
N ASN A 933 49.38 -26.60 -10.70
CA ASN A 933 48.42 -26.80 -11.81
C ASN A 933 46.94 -26.30 -11.77
N ARG A 934 46.55 -25.24 -11.04
CA ARG A 934 45.16 -24.69 -11.13
C ARG A 934 45.01 -23.16 -11.10
N TYR A 935 46.08 -22.38 -11.16
CA TYR A 935 46.02 -20.93 -10.88
C TYR A 935 46.34 -20.03 -12.10
N ARG A 936 45.68 -18.88 -12.20
CA ARG A 936 45.94 -17.80 -13.18
C ARG A 936 47.29 -17.14 -12.87
N THR A 937 48.29 -17.32 -13.75
CA THR A 937 49.70 -16.97 -13.51
C THR A 937 49.99 -15.47 -13.45
N GLU A 938 49.07 -14.63 -13.88
CA GLU A 938 49.24 -13.17 -14.02
C GLU A 938 48.85 -12.40 -12.75
N ILE A 939 48.15 -13.04 -11.81
CA ILE A 939 47.67 -12.38 -10.58
C ILE A 939 48.82 -11.72 -9.78
N PRO A 940 49.99 -12.35 -9.57
CA PRO A 940 51.12 -11.72 -8.88
C PRO A 940 51.58 -10.40 -9.53
N ASP A 941 51.66 -10.37 -10.87
CA ASP A 941 52.09 -9.17 -11.61
C ASP A 941 51.10 -8.02 -11.40
N TYR A 942 49.81 -8.32 -11.43
CA TYR A 942 48.75 -7.35 -11.17
C TYR A 942 48.74 -6.83 -9.73
N LEU A 943 48.98 -7.70 -8.74
CA LEU A 943 49.06 -7.28 -7.32
C LEU A 943 50.31 -6.43 -7.06
N ASN A 944 51.45 -6.76 -7.67
CA ASN A 944 52.66 -5.93 -7.58
C ASN A 944 52.45 -4.55 -8.22
N ALA A 945 51.84 -4.50 -9.42
CA ALA A 945 51.48 -3.23 -10.05
C ALA A 945 50.51 -2.42 -9.17
N MET A 946 49.53 -3.06 -8.52
CA MET A 946 48.65 -2.42 -7.56
C MET A 946 49.41 -1.83 -6.37
N THR A 947 50.39 -2.55 -5.82
CA THR A 947 51.23 -2.06 -4.73
C THR A 947 51.94 -0.77 -5.14
N ASP A 948 52.62 -0.76 -6.29
CA ASP A 948 53.37 0.40 -6.78
C ASP A 948 52.47 1.63 -6.99
N ARG A 949 51.25 1.42 -7.53
CA ARG A 949 50.30 2.53 -7.76
C ARG A 949 49.61 3.00 -6.49
N ALA A 950 49.33 2.08 -5.56
CA ALA A 950 48.82 2.43 -4.23
C ALA A 950 49.82 3.32 -3.47
N GLU A 951 51.12 3.05 -3.55
CA GLU A 951 52.14 3.91 -2.92
C GLU A 951 52.16 5.32 -3.50
N GLN A 952 51.98 5.47 -4.82
CA GLN A 952 51.91 6.78 -5.47
C GLN A 952 50.69 7.57 -4.99
N ILE A 953 49.53 6.93 -4.85
CA ILE A 953 48.33 7.58 -4.31
C ILE A 953 48.52 7.96 -2.85
N ALA A 954 49.08 7.08 -2.02
CA ALA A 954 49.38 7.38 -0.63
C ALA A 954 50.29 8.61 -0.50
N ALA A 955 51.30 8.74 -1.37
CA ALA A 955 52.18 9.90 -1.42
C ALA A 955 51.42 11.18 -1.82
N LEU A 956 50.55 11.13 -2.83
CA LEU A 956 49.72 12.27 -3.23
C LEU A 956 48.79 12.71 -2.10
N TRP A 957 48.10 11.78 -1.48
CA TRP A 957 47.20 12.03 -0.35
C TRP A 957 47.93 12.60 0.87
N SER A 958 49.14 12.12 1.18
CA SER A 958 49.97 12.68 2.27
C SER A 958 50.40 14.13 2.02
N GLN A 959 50.45 14.57 0.75
CA GLN A 959 50.72 15.95 0.35
C GLN A 959 49.44 16.81 0.28
N GLY A 960 48.29 16.27 0.67
CA GLY A 960 47.00 16.93 0.54
C GLY A 960 46.50 17.07 -0.91
N LYS A 961 47.07 16.32 -1.86
CA LYS A 961 46.64 16.33 -3.26
C LYS A 961 45.55 15.27 -3.48
N PRO A 962 44.34 15.65 -3.91
CA PRO A 962 43.28 14.69 -4.17
C PRO A 962 43.55 13.88 -5.45
N VAL A 963 42.92 12.71 -5.55
CA VAL A 963 42.99 11.84 -6.74
C VAL A 963 41.57 11.60 -7.26
N GLY A 964 41.33 12.01 -8.50
CA GLY A 964 40.06 11.82 -9.20
C GLY A 964 39.95 10.43 -9.85
N PHE A 965 38.74 10.10 -10.29
CA PHE A 965 38.41 8.82 -10.91
C PHE A 965 39.25 8.54 -12.17
N ALA A 966 39.42 9.55 -13.03
CA ALA A 966 40.20 9.42 -14.27
C ALA A 966 41.72 9.33 -14.02
N ASP A 967 42.20 9.89 -12.91
CA ASP A 967 43.62 9.88 -12.56
C ASP A 967 44.10 8.45 -12.31
N LEU A 968 43.26 7.60 -11.69
CA LEU A 968 43.60 6.20 -11.47
C LEU A 968 43.84 5.46 -12.81
N TYR A 969 42.99 5.67 -13.81
CA TYR A 969 43.16 5.03 -15.11
C TYR A 969 44.46 5.45 -15.81
N THR A 970 44.87 6.70 -15.60
CA THR A 970 46.14 7.22 -16.13
C THR A 970 47.33 6.52 -15.48
N LEU A 971 47.25 6.19 -14.18
CA LEU A 971 48.30 5.46 -13.45
C LEU A 971 48.47 4.00 -13.90
N PHE A 972 47.45 3.41 -14.54
CA PHE A 972 47.47 2.03 -15.04
C PHE A 972 47.56 1.93 -16.57
N VAL A 973 47.81 3.05 -17.27
CA VAL A 973 47.86 3.09 -18.74
C VAL A 973 48.95 2.21 -19.35
N ASP A 974 50.00 1.92 -18.58
CA ASP A 974 51.13 1.09 -18.99
C ASP A 974 50.87 -0.42 -18.86
N LEU A 975 49.77 -0.82 -18.20
CA LEU A 975 49.35 -2.21 -18.08
C LEU A 975 48.74 -2.69 -19.40
N LYS A 976 49.50 -3.45 -20.20
CA LYS A 976 49.06 -3.89 -21.54
C LYS A 976 48.09 -5.07 -21.47
N SER A 977 47.01 -5.01 -22.25
CA SER A 977 46.09 -6.13 -22.46
C SER A 977 46.82 -7.34 -23.08
N PRO A 978 46.64 -8.56 -22.53
CA PRO A 978 47.07 -9.79 -23.18
C PRO A 978 46.38 -9.97 -24.55
N THR A 979 47.01 -10.71 -25.46
CA THR A 979 46.40 -11.10 -26.73
C THR A 979 45.25 -12.09 -26.51
N TRP A 980 44.17 -11.95 -27.28
CA TRP A 980 42.96 -12.80 -27.18
C TRP A 980 43.22 -14.30 -27.42
N SER A 981 44.37 -14.64 -28.01
CA SER A 981 44.83 -16.02 -28.22
C SER A 981 45.02 -16.83 -26.92
N ASN A 982 45.08 -16.18 -25.76
CA ASN A 982 45.09 -16.84 -24.46
C ASN A 982 43.89 -16.37 -23.62
N TYR A 983 42.78 -17.10 -23.72
CA TYR A 983 41.50 -16.77 -23.09
C TYR A 983 41.62 -16.56 -21.57
N ASP A 984 42.39 -17.39 -20.86
CA ASP A 984 42.51 -17.30 -19.40
C ASP A 984 43.25 -16.03 -18.96
N LYS A 985 44.34 -15.66 -19.67
CA LYS A 985 45.06 -14.41 -19.41
C LYS A 985 44.19 -13.19 -19.69
N TYR A 986 43.48 -13.22 -20.82
CA TYR A 986 42.58 -12.15 -21.22
C TYR A 986 41.39 -12.01 -20.24
N SER A 987 40.78 -13.12 -19.83
CA SER A 987 39.71 -13.15 -18.82
C SER A 987 40.19 -12.58 -17.48
N THR A 988 41.39 -12.95 -17.04
CA THR A 988 42.00 -12.42 -15.80
C THR A 988 42.28 -10.92 -15.89
N TYR A 989 42.78 -10.44 -17.03
CA TYR A 989 42.95 -9.02 -17.29
C TYR A 989 41.61 -8.26 -17.25
N GLN A 990 40.55 -8.81 -17.85
CA GLN A 990 39.21 -8.20 -17.79
C GLN A 990 38.65 -8.15 -16.36
N ASP A 991 38.81 -9.21 -15.58
CA ASP A 991 38.37 -9.24 -14.17
C ASP A 991 39.14 -8.20 -13.33
N PHE A 992 40.46 -8.06 -13.57
CA PHE A 992 41.27 -7.01 -12.96
C PHE A 992 40.81 -5.60 -13.37
N CYS A 993 40.52 -5.38 -14.64
CA CYS A 993 40.01 -4.09 -15.12
C CYS A 993 38.65 -3.74 -14.50
N ARG A 994 37.76 -4.71 -14.29
CA ARG A 994 36.50 -4.49 -13.55
C ARG A 994 36.76 -4.08 -12.10
N ALA A 995 37.82 -4.58 -11.47
CA ALA A 995 38.20 -4.17 -10.12
C ALA A 995 38.67 -2.70 -10.05
N LEU A 996 39.36 -2.21 -11.09
CA LEU A 996 39.83 -0.82 -11.18
C LEU A 996 38.68 0.19 -11.11
N ASN A 997 37.52 -0.10 -11.70
CA ASN A 997 36.33 0.76 -11.59
C ASN A 997 35.95 1.02 -10.13
N ARG A 998 35.90 -0.04 -9.31
CA ARG A 998 35.53 0.07 -7.89
C ARG A 998 36.60 0.81 -7.10
N ILE A 999 37.88 0.58 -7.40
CA ILE A 999 39.00 1.27 -6.76
C ILE A 999 39.01 2.76 -7.10
N ALA A 1000 38.78 3.13 -8.37
CA ALA A 1000 38.72 4.52 -8.81
C ALA A 1000 37.61 5.30 -8.10
N LEU A 1001 36.42 4.69 -7.98
CA LEU A 1001 35.30 5.27 -7.24
C LEU A 1001 35.66 5.52 -5.79
N ASP A 1002 36.25 4.53 -5.11
CA ASP A 1002 36.57 4.66 -3.68
C ASP A 1002 37.78 5.59 -3.45
N CYS A 1003 38.74 5.70 -4.40
CA CYS A 1003 39.81 6.70 -4.35
C CYS A 1003 39.25 8.13 -4.43
N GLN A 1004 38.31 8.37 -5.35
CA GLN A 1004 37.63 9.66 -5.41
C GLN A 1004 36.80 9.91 -4.16
N THR A 1005 36.13 8.88 -3.63
CA THR A 1005 35.35 8.94 -2.39
C THR A 1005 36.21 9.43 -1.22
N VAL A 1006 37.35 8.80 -0.99
CA VAL A 1006 38.30 9.21 0.07
C VAL A 1006 38.87 10.61 -0.20
N SER A 1007 39.15 10.93 -1.47
CA SER A 1007 39.67 12.25 -1.87
C SER A 1007 38.68 13.40 -1.67
N THR A 1008 37.41 13.14 -1.34
CA THR A 1008 36.45 14.19 -0.98
C THR A 1008 36.89 14.98 0.25
N MET A 1009 37.61 14.36 1.18
CA MET A 1009 38.20 15.05 2.33
C MET A 1009 39.31 16.03 1.95
N LEU A 1010 39.87 15.90 0.75
CA LEU A 1010 40.91 16.77 0.21
C LEU A 1010 40.35 17.81 -0.78
N GLY A 1011 39.02 18.00 -0.80
CA GLY A 1011 38.37 19.07 -1.57
C GLY A 1011 37.89 18.71 -2.98
N VAL A 1012 37.88 17.42 -3.36
CA VAL A 1012 37.27 16.97 -4.62
C VAL A 1012 35.78 16.70 -4.47
N PRO A 1013 34.91 17.13 -5.40
CA PRO A 1013 33.50 16.80 -5.35
C PRO A 1013 33.25 15.29 -5.49
N ALA A 1014 32.28 14.79 -4.73
CA ALA A 1014 31.83 13.41 -4.86
C ALA A 1014 31.18 13.16 -6.24
N LEU A 1015 31.34 11.95 -6.78
CA LEU A 1015 30.66 11.56 -8.02
C LEU A 1015 29.17 11.35 -7.76
N GLY A 1016 28.34 12.23 -8.31
CA GLY A 1016 26.87 12.17 -8.21
C GLY A 1016 26.27 11.04 -9.05
N SER A 1017 26.41 9.78 -8.60
CA SER A 1017 25.54 8.60 -8.82
C SER A 1017 26.31 7.28 -8.89
N PHE A 1018 26.54 6.64 -7.74
CA PHE A 1018 27.11 5.28 -7.67
C PHE A 1018 26.29 4.20 -8.40
N ASN A 1019 25.01 4.44 -8.69
CA ASN A 1019 24.14 3.48 -9.38
C ASN A 1019 24.43 3.36 -10.90
N PHE A 1020 25.13 4.32 -11.51
CA PHE A 1020 25.41 4.29 -12.96
C PHE A 1020 26.64 3.45 -13.31
N VAL A 1021 27.61 3.33 -12.39
CA VAL A 1021 28.91 2.72 -12.69
C VAL A 1021 28.98 1.22 -12.34
N LYS A 1022 28.12 0.70 -11.46
CA LYS A 1022 28.05 -0.75 -11.17
C LYS A 1022 27.58 -1.62 -12.36
N ARG A 1023 27.14 -1.00 -13.47
CA ARG A 1023 26.71 -1.64 -14.73
C ARG A 1023 27.73 -1.49 -15.88
N LEU A 1024 28.84 -0.80 -15.66
CA LEU A 1024 30.04 -0.79 -16.51
C LEU A 1024 31.08 -1.73 -15.90
#